data_AF-A0A812PVZ2-F1
#
_entry.id   AF-A0A812PVZ2-F1
#
_cell.length_a   1.000
_cell.length_b   1.000
_cell.length_c   1.000
_cell.angle_alpha   90.00
_cell.angle_beta   90.00
_cell.angle_gamma   90.00
#
_symmetry.space_group_name_H-M   'P 1'
#
loop_
_entity.id
_entity.type
_entity.pdbx_description
1 polymer ?
#
loop_
_entity_poly.entity_id
_entity_poly.type
_entity_poly.pdbx_seq_one_letter_code
_entity_poly.pdbx_strand_id
1 'polypeptide(L)'
;MKPSSWPSWAILWAMLPLAAAMKLAQESNTSMDGTHSIHASSGHLSNGSTMDVEAALVLRSSKASAYKANSSKDQDLDAVVSAKFISDVGNAIVSGGSAVVNAGTQGINAIADAGSVAVNTLKDAGMTIGTAVANGAQVVGRHVVRAAEVKLSSLAPAILDVANDLGRVAVTVGNSVADVGEMVAETTVHLAGTALEHAKAGVNQGVKMASKVGDAIANKMQELGEGVAKLGPLVVGLAKTAWDGIKDFLSCLADALSLCSILIGDACDCNAGSSITISNGLQMRCIFKTTGFGTGFGVTASSGAPFGVKAVNGRIILPGNEFSQGFRAKGTSLKSRTALRSLKSKAPRGSCETSLELALEGVVQFAPELTVTLATNGDTTFTIRGLVRASIDALVKAEGGCAFTAEKRFPEKPKKKIICGTGFCLVIALQMVAELEMKGTLTGTVETGASVDFDVSGIVSISPSGDADVSFSSPSISHQEGFAIGASAMASVRVGAGPVLTVWPMPGVPVTFNPMFHAEAKAQGTLTFRSGMLLLQDSQQAKATTDSDVTSVFTSNMTSDATSPVLSMCGAAALSIYADTEITAFALPPAFRASFSTEGIQDAIKEAVLAGAQALLNMMTGVAECIPGMSTVTSVITSAADAASEALSSLIPTINLDMNLPSLQLMAPIKFFCKEVYTTPGFSTAPCAAELGCKTAGRTPEPGNELPPPEQVTNHASPTSVASTCHDFPMGDRFIQIGKWRLAAIDDGHFSISHQGGRTAQIFRSDGTLHPGPRSDYGGWGRSIGASKGIKFGFQFIQIGNFRLGAVDDAHFSLSCPGTLGDWGTFDRHEGNPAGISFGDRFLQLGKFRLGDADGNHFLVSHINGQTMQIYRSDGTLHPGPRTDWTSRITSRGPAPWTCKDIAEMAYGVCDPDFGSWGDRFIQLGEWRLAAIDATHFSISHKAGKTAQIYRSDGTLHPGPRSDWGSWSRPIGFPYGITFGPGFVQIGNFRLAAMDNSHFTISHRENDGTTAQIYRSDATMHPGPRSDWDGWGLSAGPPIGISFGDRFLQIGQFRLGDADGGHLMLTHENGKTLQIFRSDGQLVPIQNYRAGWVNARYPQWHCGNIYEILGTCPGIVTGQVGWVGRGNGAGLPLAVFGPILPKRTRVELAHSLRSLTRSQQNWTNPFRL
;
A
#
# COMPACT_ATOMS: atom_id res chain seq x y z
N MET A 1 -61.82 17.81 30.21
CA MET A 1 -62.37 18.67 31.28
C MET A 1 -61.28 19.63 31.75
N LYS A 2 -61.65 20.81 32.27
CA LYS A 2 -60.84 21.71 33.14
C LYS A 2 -61.20 21.42 34.62
N PRO A 3 -60.58 21.99 35.70
CA PRO A 3 -59.83 23.26 35.79
C PRO A 3 -58.60 23.32 36.75
N SER A 4 -58.06 24.55 36.95
CA SER A 4 -57.32 25.11 38.14
C SER A 4 -55.96 24.49 38.58
N SER A 5 -54.99 25.20 39.19
CA SER A 5 -54.73 26.65 39.48
C SER A 5 -53.21 26.80 39.82
N TRP A 6 -52.45 27.83 39.41
CA TRP A 6 -52.24 29.17 40.06
C TRP A 6 -52.00 29.15 41.59
N PRO A 7 -51.11 30.00 42.19
CA PRO A 7 -50.42 31.20 41.65
C PRO A 7 -48.87 31.20 41.85
N SER A 8 -48.23 32.36 42.14
CA SER A 8 -46.77 32.61 42.14
C SER A 8 -46.29 33.59 43.26
N TRP A 9 -44.99 33.95 43.26
CA TRP A 9 -44.26 35.08 43.93
C TRP A 9 -44.19 35.25 45.48
N ALA A 10 -42.97 35.20 46.09
CA ALA A 10 -42.40 36.15 47.11
C ALA A 10 -41.17 35.68 47.97
N ILE A 11 -39.93 36.06 47.58
CA ILE A 11 -38.89 36.87 48.28
C ILE A 11 -38.63 36.88 49.85
N LEU A 12 -37.33 36.76 50.23
CA LEU A 12 -36.52 37.25 51.42
C LEU A 12 -36.53 36.65 52.88
N TRP A 13 -35.38 36.02 53.28
CA TRP A 13 -34.48 36.26 54.47
C TRP A 13 -34.62 35.68 55.93
N ALA A 14 -33.44 35.64 56.61
CA ALA A 14 -33.09 35.56 58.08
C ALA A 14 -33.11 34.19 58.84
N MET A 15 -32.23 33.86 59.82
CA MET A 15 -31.00 34.49 60.37
C MET A 15 -30.13 33.57 61.30
N LEU A 16 -28.77 33.63 61.16
CA LEU A 16 -27.68 33.63 62.20
C LEU A 16 -27.53 32.46 63.24
N PRO A 17 -26.46 32.36 64.08
CA PRO A 17 -25.31 33.26 64.40
C PRO A 17 -23.90 32.57 64.22
N LEU A 18 -22.71 32.91 64.80
CA LEU A 18 -22.16 33.94 65.74
C LEU A 18 -20.59 33.99 65.64
N ALA A 19 -19.94 35.18 65.77
CA ALA A 19 -18.52 35.48 66.13
C ALA A 19 -17.31 34.81 65.39
N ALA A 20 -16.09 35.40 65.26
CA ALA A 20 -15.48 36.75 65.33
C ALA A 20 -13.94 36.56 65.03
N ALA A 21 -13.02 37.48 64.69
CA ALA A 21 -12.92 38.92 64.36
C ALA A 21 -11.70 39.07 63.38
N MET A 22 -10.85 40.11 63.15
CA MET A 22 -10.58 41.56 63.41
C MET A 22 -9.44 41.96 62.38
N LYS A 23 -8.93 43.18 62.08
CA LYS A 23 -9.24 44.60 62.37
C LYS A 23 -8.36 45.54 61.45
N LEU A 24 -9.00 46.28 60.51
CA LEU A 24 -8.69 47.66 60.01
C LEU A 24 -7.29 48.02 59.40
N ALA A 25 -7.10 49.03 58.53
CA ALA A 25 -7.98 50.07 57.92
C ALA A 25 -7.36 50.78 56.67
N GLN A 26 -8.21 51.45 55.85
CA GLN A 26 -8.04 52.75 55.13
C GLN A 26 -6.86 53.00 54.13
N GLU A 27 -6.91 53.91 53.13
CA GLU A 27 -7.98 54.59 52.35
C GLU A 27 -7.38 55.46 51.19
N SER A 28 -8.21 55.90 50.23
CA SER A 28 -8.06 57.11 49.36
C SER A 28 -7.06 57.16 48.16
N ASN A 29 -7.56 57.84 47.11
CA ASN A 29 -6.91 58.30 45.87
C ASN A 29 -5.62 59.14 46.01
N THR A 30 -4.78 59.16 44.96
CA THR A 30 -4.53 60.36 44.11
C THR A 30 -3.68 60.04 42.86
N SER A 31 -3.60 61.00 41.93
CA SER A 31 -2.81 60.97 40.68
C SER A 31 -1.93 62.23 40.55
N MET A 32 -0.72 62.15 39.94
CA MET A 32 -0.29 63.08 38.87
C MET A 32 1.08 62.77 38.24
N ASP A 33 1.45 63.56 37.24
CA ASP A 33 2.62 63.50 36.32
C ASP A 33 4.03 63.53 36.94
N GLY A 34 5.04 63.21 36.12
CA GLY A 34 6.46 63.37 36.45
C GLY A 34 7.44 63.05 35.31
N THR A 35 7.67 63.98 34.39
CA THR A 35 8.62 63.87 33.26
C THR A 35 10.10 63.93 33.69
N HIS A 36 11.02 63.21 33.01
CA HIS A 36 12.21 63.82 32.35
C HIS A 36 13.14 62.87 31.52
N SER A 37 13.02 63.00 30.19
CA SER A 37 14.05 63.14 29.14
C SER A 37 15.58 63.01 29.39
N ILE A 38 16.30 62.39 28.42
CA ILE A 38 17.76 62.47 28.05
C ILE A 38 18.80 62.11 29.17
N HIS A 39 19.86 61.32 28.95
CA HIS A 39 20.84 61.37 27.85
C HIS A 39 21.57 60.03 27.60
N ALA A 40 22.15 59.85 26.40
CA ALA A 40 23.04 58.73 26.07
C ALA A 40 24.53 59.10 26.20
N SER A 41 25.36 58.11 26.56
CA SER A 41 26.81 58.10 26.33
C SER A 41 27.32 56.65 26.23
N SER A 42 28.54 56.46 25.70
CA SER A 42 29.12 55.17 25.29
C SER A 42 30.39 54.81 26.08
N GLY A 43 30.67 53.53 26.34
CA GLY A 43 32.03 53.12 26.75
C GLY A 43 32.22 51.73 27.35
N HIS A 44 32.66 50.78 26.52
CA HIS A 44 33.65 49.71 26.76
C HIS A 44 34.05 49.20 28.18
N LEU A 45 34.24 47.86 28.23
CA LEU A 45 35.33 47.10 28.88
C LEU A 45 35.33 46.80 30.41
N SER A 46 34.87 45.59 30.73
CA SER A 46 35.65 44.51 31.42
C SER A 46 35.87 44.50 32.96
N ASN A 47 35.97 43.26 33.47
CA ASN A 47 36.59 42.78 34.72
C ASN A 47 35.79 42.90 36.06
N GLY A 48 36.08 41.96 36.98
CA GLY A 48 35.41 41.77 38.29
C GLY A 48 34.33 40.67 38.25
N SER A 49 34.41 39.46 38.82
CA SER A 49 35.31 38.81 39.81
C SER A 49 35.36 39.49 41.19
N THR A 50 35.24 38.82 42.35
CA THR A 50 35.08 37.37 42.69
C THR A 50 34.72 37.23 44.18
N MET A 51 34.04 36.15 44.58
CA MET A 51 34.15 35.41 45.87
C MET A 51 33.01 34.35 45.89
N ASP A 52 33.21 33.03 46.04
CA ASP A 52 34.07 32.20 46.91
C ASP A 52 33.63 32.08 48.37
N VAL A 53 33.17 30.88 48.75
CA VAL A 53 33.43 30.19 50.04
C VAL A 53 33.46 28.67 49.77
N GLU A 54 34.65 28.06 49.92
CA GLU A 54 34.99 26.68 50.39
C GLU A 54 34.15 25.46 49.92
N ALA A 55 34.69 24.26 49.60
CA ALA A 55 36.01 23.61 49.79
C ALA A 55 36.08 22.39 48.79
N ALA A 56 36.97 21.39 48.75
CA ALA A 56 38.35 21.02 49.17
C ALA A 56 38.54 19.53 48.71
N LEU A 57 39.68 18.88 48.45
CA LEU A 57 41.14 19.13 48.29
C LEU A 57 41.72 17.86 47.54
N VAL A 58 42.98 17.66 47.06
CA VAL A 58 44.28 18.36 47.15
C VAL A 58 45.22 17.99 45.96
N LEU A 59 46.45 18.51 46.02
CA LEU A 59 47.71 18.36 45.23
C LEU A 59 48.26 16.94 44.89
N ARG A 60 49.32 16.74 44.05
CA ARG A 60 49.93 17.46 42.89
C ARG A 60 51.08 16.63 42.22
N SER A 61 51.21 16.74 40.90
CA SER A 61 52.46 16.79 40.08
C SER A 61 53.71 15.91 40.33
N SER A 62 54.01 15.06 39.32
CA SER A 62 55.26 15.04 38.50
C SER A 62 56.42 14.05 38.74
N LYS A 63 57.14 13.81 37.63
CA LYS A 63 58.40 13.06 37.39
C LYS A 63 58.34 11.52 37.39
N ALA A 64 59.19 10.94 36.54
CA ALA A 64 59.25 9.51 36.23
C ALA A 64 60.70 8.98 36.26
N SER A 65 60.89 7.74 36.72
CA SER A 65 61.95 6.79 36.31
C SER A 65 61.91 5.49 37.14
N ALA A 66 62.59 4.45 36.64
CA ALA A 66 63.09 3.26 37.36
C ALA A 66 62.13 2.06 37.71
N TYR A 67 62.03 1.14 36.75
CA TYR A 67 62.54 -0.26 36.84
C TYR A 67 62.08 -1.27 37.95
N LYS A 68 61.33 -2.29 37.49
CA LYS A 68 61.30 -3.73 37.87
C LYS A 68 60.84 -4.22 39.27
N ALA A 69 59.84 -5.13 39.19
CA ALA A 69 59.62 -6.35 39.98
C ALA A 69 59.06 -6.19 41.43
N ASN A 70 58.26 -7.13 41.98
CA ASN A 70 57.78 -8.42 41.47
C ASN A 70 56.45 -8.86 42.14
N SER A 71 55.71 -9.81 41.52
CA SER A 71 54.52 -10.52 42.09
C SER A 71 53.27 -9.63 42.32
N SER A 72 52.03 -10.05 42.02
CA SER A 72 51.46 -11.41 42.08
C SER A 72 50.46 -11.71 40.94
N LYS A 73 49.56 -12.69 41.15
CA LYS A 73 48.95 -13.52 40.10
C LYS A 73 47.55 -13.08 39.59
N ASP A 74 47.14 -13.76 38.51
CA ASP A 74 45.77 -14.12 38.12
C ASP A 74 44.85 -13.01 37.61
N GLN A 75 44.81 -12.84 36.28
CA GLN A 75 43.60 -13.17 35.48
C GLN A 75 43.91 -13.14 33.98
N ASP A 76 43.74 -14.28 33.30
CA ASP A 76 43.82 -14.39 31.83
C ASP A 76 42.99 -15.62 31.41
N LEU A 77 41.72 -15.41 31.03
CA LEU A 77 40.77 -16.51 30.82
C LEU A 77 39.52 -16.11 30.00
N ASP A 78 39.62 -16.12 28.68
CA ASP A 78 38.72 -16.96 27.85
C ASP A 78 39.19 -17.09 26.38
N ALA A 79 39.91 -18.17 26.06
CA ALA A 79 40.34 -18.51 24.70
C ALA A 79 40.57 -20.02 24.46
N VAL A 80 40.05 -20.90 25.33
CA VAL A 80 40.40 -22.34 25.34
C VAL A 80 39.17 -23.25 25.47
N VAL A 81 38.45 -23.46 24.36
CA VAL A 81 37.46 -24.54 24.24
C VAL A 81 37.69 -25.36 22.97
N SER A 82 37.65 -24.74 21.78
CA SER A 82 37.68 -25.45 20.48
C SER A 82 38.95 -26.25 20.22
N ALA A 83 40.12 -25.77 20.68
CA ALA A 83 41.39 -26.48 20.52
C ALA A 83 41.49 -27.75 21.38
N LYS A 84 40.83 -27.76 22.55
CA LYS A 84 40.93 -28.87 23.51
C LYS A 84 40.11 -30.08 23.07
N PHE A 85 38.95 -29.88 22.45
CA PHE A 85 38.11 -30.98 21.97
C PHE A 85 38.83 -31.89 20.94
N ILE A 86 39.55 -31.29 19.98
CA ILE A 86 40.31 -32.04 18.96
C ILE A 86 41.54 -32.72 19.58
N SER A 87 42.23 -32.05 20.52
CA SER A 87 43.30 -32.64 21.32
C SER A 87 42.83 -33.89 22.07
N ASP A 88 41.74 -33.80 22.80
CA ASP A 88 41.33 -34.85 23.74
C ASP A 88 40.72 -36.06 23.01
N VAL A 89 40.04 -35.85 21.86
CA VAL A 89 39.66 -36.94 20.94
C VAL A 89 40.90 -37.61 20.33
N GLY A 90 41.93 -36.85 19.94
CA GLY A 90 43.20 -37.39 19.48
C GLY A 90 43.90 -38.24 20.55
N ASN A 91 43.96 -37.74 21.78
CA ASN A 91 44.58 -38.42 22.92
C ASN A 91 43.81 -39.70 23.32
N ALA A 92 42.48 -39.72 23.21
CA ALA A 92 41.67 -40.92 23.42
C ALA A 92 41.98 -42.02 22.37
N ILE A 93 42.12 -41.65 21.10
CA ILE A 93 42.45 -42.58 20.01
C ILE A 93 43.89 -43.10 20.15
N VAL A 94 44.85 -42.23 20.50
CA VAL A 94 46.26 -42.60 20.70
C VAL A 94 46.46 -43.50 21.94
N SER A 95 45.76 -43.23 23.05
CA SER A 95 45.84 -44.07 24.25
C SER A 95 45.21 -45.45 24.04
N GLY A 96 44.07 -45.53 23.34
CA GLY A 96 43.49 -46.81 22.90
C GLY A 96 44.43 -47.62 21.99
N GLY A 97 45.09 -46.96 21.03
CA GLY A 97 46.12 -47.58 20.19
C GLY A 97 47.30 -48.12 20.99
N SER A 98 47.78 -47.35 21.97
CA SER A 98 48.91 -47.73 22.83
C SER A 98 48.60 -48.92 23.74
N ALA A 99 47.36 -49.04 24.22
CA ALA A 99 46.90 -50.20 24.99
C ALA A 99 46.93 -51.50 24.16
N VAL A 100 46.46 -51.45 22.90
CA VAL A 100 46.46 -52.61 21.99
C VAL A 100 47.89 -53.02 21.59
N VAL A 101 48.77 -52.06 21.32
CA VAL A 101 50.18 -52.34 20.98
C VAL A 101 50.92 -53.00 22.16
N ASN A 102 50.71 -52.52 23.39
CA ASN A 102 51.37 -53.10 24.57
C ASN A 102 50.83 -54.50 24.95
N ALA A 103 49.57 -54.80 24.65
CA ALA A 103 49.00 -56.14 24.85
C ALA A 103 49.65 -57.21 23.94
N GLY A 104 50.16 -56.81 22.77
CA GLY A 104 50.85 -57.72 21.83
C GLY A 104 52.15 -58.33 22.39
N THR A 105 52.72 -57.75 23.44
CA THR A 105 54.00 -58.17 24.03
C THR A 105 53.87 -59.06 25.26
N GLN A 106 52.67 -59.27 25.82
CA GLN A 106 52.45 -60.03 27.07
C GLN A 106 51.23 -60.97 27.07
N GLY A 107 51.31 -62.03 26.28
CA GLY A 107 50.57 -63.27 26.52
C GLY A 107 49.07 -63.29 26.15
N ILE A 108 48.60 -64.47 25.73
CA ILE A 108 47.28 -64.67 25.12
C ILE A 108 46.12 -64.24 26.05
N ASN A 109 46.27 -64.37 27.37
CA ASN A 109 45.20 -64.04 28.33
C ASN A 109 44.91 -62.53 28.39
N ALA A 110 45.90 -61.65 28.15
CA ALA A 110 45.68 -60.20 28.14
C ALA A 110 44.80 -59.74 26.96
N ILE A 111 44.73 -60.53 25.88
CA ILE A 111 43.98 -60.20 24.65
C ILE A 111 42.47 -60.32 24.86
N ALA A 112 42.02 -61.22 25.75
CA ALA A 112 40.59 -61.35 26.09
C ALA A 112 40.09 -60.11 26.86
N ASP A 113 40.84 -59.69 27.89
CA ASP A 113 40.50 -58.51 28.69
C ASP A 113 40.62 -57.23 27.86
N ALA A 114 41.73 -57.05 27.11
CA ALA A 114 41.90 -55.93 26.19
C ALA A 114 40.83 -55.89 25.09
N GLY A 115 40.38 -57.05 24.60
CA GLY A 115 39.23 -57.16 23.69
C GLY A 115 37.94 -56.67 24.33
N SER A 116 37.68 -57.04 25.59
CA SER A 116 36.50 -56.55 26.32
C SER A 116 36.54 -55.03 26.55
N VAL A 117 37.69 -54.45 26.90
CA VAL A 117 37.77 -52.99 27.08
C VAL A 117 37.79 -52.25 25.74
N ALA A 118 38.34 -52.82 24.67
CA ALA A 118 38.27 -52.24 23.33
C ALA A 118 36.83 -52.26 22.78
N VAL A 119 36.08 -53.35 22.99
CA VAL A 119 34.66 -53.44 22.61
C VAL A 119 33.80 -52.49 23.44
N ASN A 120 34.03 -52.37 24.75
CA ASN A 120 33.32 -51.37 25.57
C ASN A 120 33.73 -49.94 25.19
N THR A 121 35.02 -49.64 25.00
CA THR A 121 35.48 -48.33 24.51
C THR A 121 34.94 -48.00 23.12
N LEU A 122 34.77 -48.97 22.22
CA LEU A 122 34.16 -48.76 20.89
C LEU A 122 32.64 -48.70 20.93
N LYS A 123 31.98 -49.38 21.87
CA LYS A 123 30.55 -49.21 22.16
C LYS A 123 30.29 -47.84 22.75
N ASP A 124 31.12 -47.38 23.69
CA ASP A 124 31.00 -46.09 24.34
C ASP A 124 31.46 -44.96 23.41
N ALA A 125 32.45 -45.17 22.54
CA ALA A 125 32.78 -44.26 21.45
C ALA A 125 31.70 -44.27 20.34
N GLY A 126 31.08 -45.41 20.05
CA GLY A 126 29.95 -45.52 19.12
C GLY A 126 28.69 -44.82 19.65
N MET A 127 28.39 -44.99 20.93
CA MET A 127 27.37 -44.20 21.63
C MET A 127 27.79 -42.74 21.76
N THR A 128 29.06 -42.41 21.94
CA THR A 128 29.55 -41.01 22.00
C THR A 128 29.50 -40.35 20.63
N ILE A 129 29.77 -41.05 19.53
CA ILE A 129 29.65 -40.54 18.16
C ILE A 129 28.18 -40.47 17.76
N GLY A 130 27.37 -41.49 18.05
CA GLY A 130 25.92 -41.45 17.89
C GLY A 130 25.32 -40.29 18.69
N THR A 131 25.74 -40.11 19.93
CA THR A 131 25.36 -38.97 20.80
C THR A 131 25.98 -37.66 20.36
N ALA A 132 27.14 -37.62 19.68
CA ALA A 132 27.76 -36.39 19.16
C ALA A 132 27.26 -36.00 17.77
N VAL A 133 26.66 -36.93 17.02
CA VAL A 133 25.94 -36.68 15.76
C VAL A 133 24.47 -36.39 16.04
N ALA A 134 23.84 -37.06 17.02
CA ALA A 134 22.52 -36.70 17.53
C ALA A 134 22.59 -35.35 18.27
N ASN A 135 23.51 -35.16 19.23
CA ASN A 135 23.78 -33.82 19.77
C ASN A 135 24.29 -32.90 18.67
N GLY A 136 25.03 -33.35 17.66
CA GLY A 136 25.50 -32.51 16.54
C GLY A 136 24.35 -31.93 15.73
N ALA A 137 23.39 -32.76 15.33
CA ALA A 137 22.14 -32.36 14.69
C ALA A 137 21.25 -31.54 15.65
N GLN A 138 21.19 -31.89 16.93
CA GLN A 138 20.47 -31.15 17.96
C GLN A 138 21.22 -29.87 18.41
N VAL A 139 22.48 -29.66 18.04
CA VAL A 139 23.31 -28.48 18.34
C VAL A 139 23.46 -27.61 17.10
N VAL A 140 23.36 -28.15 15.88
CA VAL A 140 23.11 -27.37 14.66
C VAL A 140 21.65 -26.92 14.65
N GLY A 141 20.69 -27.79 14.95
CA GLY A 141 19.28 -27.45 15.17
C GLY A 141 19.14 -26.42 16.28
N ARG A 142 19.70 -26.67 17.48
CA ARG A 142 19.75 -25.64 18.52
C ARG A 142 20.66 -24.46 18.20
N HIS A 143 21.65 -24.48 17.29
CA HIS A 143 22.37 -23.26 16.90
C HIS A 143 21.64 -22.46 15.82
N VAL A 144 20.86 -23.07 14.94
CA VAL A 144 19.98 -22.34 14.02
C VAL A 144 18.85 -21.69 14.81
N VAL A 145 18.17 -22.46 15.67
CA VAL A 145 17.14 -21.94 16.59
C VAL A 145 17.74 -20.90 17.54
N ARG A 146 18.84 -21.20 18.24
CA ARG A 146 19.43 -20.30 19.24
C ARG A 146 20.25 -19.15 18.62
N ALA A 147 20.70 -19.21 17.37
CA ALA A 147 21.23 -18.00 16.71
C ALA A 147 20.10 -17.04 16.30
N ALA A 148 18.94 -17.56 15.91
CA ALA A 148 17.73 -16.75 15.71
C ALA A 148 17.24 -16.17 17.05
N GLU A 149 17.10 -16.99 18.10
CA GLU A 149 16.66 -16.54 19.44
C GLU A 149 17.67 -15.60 20.11
N VAL A 150 18.98 -15.86 20.04
CA VAL A 150 20.00 -15.00 20.66
C VAL A 150 20.13 -13.67 19.91
N LYS A 151 20.11 -13.64 18.56
CA LYS A 151 20.05 -12.36 17.84
C LYS A 151 18.80 -11.54 18.18
N LEU A 152 17.70 -12.19 18.58
CA LEU A 152 16.46 -11.52 19.00
C LEU A 152 16.44 -11.16 20.49
N SER A 153 17.39 -11.64 21.31
CA SER A 153 17.39 -11.46 22.78
C SER A 153 18.69 -10.87 23.37
N SER A 154 19.76 -10.70 22.58
CA SER A 154 21.05 -10.19 23.05
C SER A 154 21.30 -8.69 22.76
N LEU A 155 20.25 -7.88 22.63
CA LEU A 155 20.37 -6.42 22.50
C LEU A 155 20.65 -5.78 23.88
N ALA A 156 21.94 -5.77 24.25
CA ALA A 156 22.47 -5.18 25.49
C ALA A 156 23.92 -4.67 25.25
N PRO A 157 24.59 -3.98 26.19
CA PRO A 157 24.76 -2.53 26.09
C PRO A 157 25.86 -2.02 25.12
N ALA A 158 26.58 -2.90 24.41
CA ALA A 158 27.79 -2.55 23.67
C ALA A 158 27.61 -1.51 22.53
N ILE A 159 26.38 -1.26 22.10
CA ILE A 159 26.04 -0.18 21.15
C ILE A 159 26.26 1.21 21.79
N LEU A 160 26.07 1.33 23.11
CA LEU A 160 26.19 2.59 23.84
C LEU A 160 27.64 3.10 23.91
N ASP A 161 28.60 2.19 24.07
CA ASP A 161 30.02 2.56 24.19
C ASP A 161 30.64 2.91 22.83
N VAL A 162 30.18 2.29 21.74
CA VAL A 162 30.53 2.72 20.38
C VAL A 162 30.01 4.12 20.09
N ALA A 163 28.82 4.49 20.57
CA ALA A 163 28.31 5.85 20.47
C ALA A 163 29.13 6.85 21.31
N ASN A 164 29.54 6.47 22.52
CA ASN A 164 30.41 7.30 23.39
C ASN A 164 31.80 7.54 22.79
N ASP A 165 32.40 6.55 22.12
CA ASP A 165 33.71 6.69 21.48
C ASP A 165 33.66 7.42 20.13
N LEU A 166 32.59 7.26 19.32
CA LEU A 166 32.38 8.14 18.15
C LEU A 166 32.19 9.61 18.58
N GLY A 167 31.38 9.85 19.62
CA GLY A 167 31.13 11.18 20.16
C GLY A 167 32.39 11.91 20.61
N ARG A 168 33.45 11.18 21.01
CA ARG A 168 34.71 11.77 21.47
C ARG A 168 35.73 12.03 20.34
N VAL A 169 35.50 11.52 19.13
CA VAL A 169 36.31 11.85 17.92
C VAL A 169 35.70 13.02 17.13
N ALA A 170 34.38 13.17 17.13
CA ALA A 170 33.68 14.23 16.39
C ALA A 170 34.02 15.67 16.85
N VAL A 171 34.38 15.85 18.12
CA VAL A 171 34.58 17.19 18.74
C VAL A 171 35.84 17.92 18.25
N THR A 172 36.78 17.25 17.57
CA THR A 172 38.08 17.85 17.18
C THR A 172 38.13 18.37 15.73
N VAL A 173 37.06 18.23 14.93
CA VAL A 173 37.00 18.74 13.53
C VAL A 173 35.85 19.74 13.32
N GLY A 174 35.33 20.34 14.39
CA GLY A 174 34.32 21.40 14.31
C GLY A 174 34.93 22.80 14.20
N ASN A 175 35.24 23.28 12.98
CA ASN A 175 35.54 24.71 12.73
C ASN A 175 35.57 25.15 11.24
N SER A 176 34.56 24.80 10.43
CA SER A 176 34.13 25.57 9.24
C SER A 176 32.94 24.92 8.53
N VAL A 177 32.02 25.75 8.01
CA VAL A 177 30.79 25.38 7.27
C VAL A 177 29.73 24.67 8.14
N ALA A 178 28.48 25.09 7.98
CA ALA A 178 27.31 24.54 8.68
C ALA A 178 26.21 24.17 7.67
N ASP A 179 25.16 23.51 8.17
CA ASP A 179 23.93 23.10 7.48
C ASP A 179 24.08 22.03 6.39
N VAL A 180 24.08 20.76 6.82
CA VAL A 180 23.12 19.72 6.39
C VAL A 180 23.32 18.44 7.24
N GLY A 181 22.22 17.88 7.78
CA GLY A 181 22.14 16.45 8.12
C GLY A 181 21.94 16.07 9.60
N GLU A 182 20.69 16.02 10.06
CA GLU A 182 20.28 15.15 11.18
C GLU A 182 18.81 14.68 11.01
N MET A 183 18.54 13.80 10.04
CA MET A 183 17.24 13.13 9.87
C MET A 183 17.37 11.79 9.10
N VAL A 184 18.21 10.87 9.61
CA VAL A 184 18.47 9.57 8.96
C VAL A 184 18.39 8.38 9.95
N ALA A 185 18.20 8.63 11.26
CA ALA A 185 18.41 7.61 12.29
C ALA A 185 17.19 6.76 12.67
N GLU A 186 15.97 7.31 12.72
CA GLU A 186 14.86 6.67 13.46
C GLU A 186 13.74 6.03 12.60
N THR A 187 13.52 6.47 11.36
CA THR A 187 12.39 5.98 10.53
C THR A 187 12.53 4.49 10.15
N THR A 188 13.76 4.00 10.04
CA THR A 188 14.13 2.66 9.53
C THR A 188 13.53 1.50 10.33
N VAL A 189 13.16 1.71 11.59
CA VAL A 189 12.88 0.61 12.53
C VAL A 189 11.45 0.05 12.44
N HIS A 190 10.44 0.87 12.09
CA HIS A 190 9.06 0.50 12.41
C HIS A 190 8.27 -0.20 11.29
N LEU A 191 8.57 0.04 10.00
CA LEU A 191 7.99 -0.74 8.90
C LEU A 191 8.78 -2.01 8.59
N ALA A 192 10.08 -2.02 8.91
CA ALA A 192 10.79 -3.26 9.20
C ALA A 192 9.94 -4.11 10.15
N GLY A 193 9.36 -3.54 11.21
CA GLY A 193 8.36 -4.19 12.08
C GLY A 193 7.33 -5.10 11.38
N THR A 194 6.45 -4.57 10.51
CA THR A 194 5.37 -5.39 9.91
C THR A 194 5.89 -6.38 8.87
N ALA A 195 6.83 -5.95 8.01
CA ALA A 195 7.48 -6.85 7.05
C ALA A 195 8.22 -7.98 7.77
N LEU A 196 8.89 -7.67 8.89
CA LEU A 196 9.57 -8.60 9.78
C LEU A 196 8.59 -9.45 10.60
N GLU A 197 7.37 -9.02 10.94
CA GLU A 197 6.39 -9.91 11.58
C GLU A 197 5.76 -10.89 10.57
N HIS A 198 5.50 -10.48 9.32
CA HIS A 198 5.13 -11.43 8.26
C HIS A 198 6.30 -12.34 7.85
N ALA A 199 7.54 -11.82 7.82
CA ALA A 199 8.75 -12.61 7.62
C ALA A 199 9.02 -13.54 8.80
N LYS A 200 8.89 -13.09 10.06
CA LYS A 200 8.93 -13.94 11.26
C LYS A 200 7.83 -14.98 11.23
N ALA A 201 6.61 -14.68 10.78
CA ALA A 201 5.56 -15.69 10.66
C ALA A 201 5.95 -16.79 9.65
N GLY A 202 6.42 -16.40 8.46
CA GLY A 202 6.90 -17.32 7.42
C GLY A 202 8.16 -18.10 7.84
N VAL A 203 9.15 -17.42 8.39
CA VAL A 203 10.42 -17.97 8.88
C VAL A 203 10.19 -18.85 10.11
N ASN A 204 9.35 -18.47 11.07
CA ASN A 204 9.03 -19.31 12.23
C ASN A 204 8.26 -20.57 11.81
N GLN A 205 7.34 -20.49 10.84
CA GLN A 205 6.72 -21.69 10.26
C GLN A 205 7.75 -22.54 9.49
N GLY A 206 8.67 -21.91 8.76
CA GLY A 206 9.78 -22.58 8.06
C GLY A 206 10.79 -23.24 9.00
N VAL A 207 11.18 -22.60 10.10
CA VAL A 207 12.07 -23.11 11.15
C VAL A 207 11.37 -24.20 11.96
N LYS A 208 10.08 -24.06 12.26
CA LYS A 208 9.26 -25.09 12.90
C LYS A 208 9.11 -26.34 12.01
N MET A 209 9.05 -26.16 10.69
CA MET A 209 9.13 -27.25 9.72
C MET A 209 10.54 -27.85 9.68
N ALA A 210 11.58 -27.04 9.54
CA ALA A 210 12.97 -27.47 9.44
C ALA A 210 13.47 -28.20 10.70
N SER A 211 13.12 -27.71 11.91
CA SER A 211 13.42 -28.41 13.18
C SER A 211 12.70 -29.74 13.21
N LYS A 212 11.37 -29.79 13.04
CA LYS A 212 10.61 -31.06 13.07
C LYS A 212 11.12 -32.09 12.07
N VAL A 213 11.51 -31.65 10.87
CA VAL A 213 12.10 -32.52 9.83
C VAL A 213 13.51 -32.94 10.24
N GLY A 214 14.35 -32.03 10.73
CA GLY A 214 15.73 -32.31 11.17
C GLY A 214 15.80 -33.22 12.40
N ASP A 215 15.02 -32.96 13.44
CA ASP A 215 14.87 -33.76 14.64
C ASP A 215 14.41 -35.19 14.30
N ALA A 216 13.49 -35.33 13.35
CA ALA A 216 13.01 -36.63 12.90
C ALA A 216 14.00 -37.38 12.00
N ILE A 217 14.72 -36.68 11.12
CA ILE A 217 15.84 -37.25 10.36
C ILE A 217 16.92 -37.72 11.34
N ALA A 218 17.24 -36.95 12.38
CA ALA A 218 18.19 -37.36 13.42
C ALA A 218 17.70 -38.63 14.16
N ASN A 219 16.43 -38.66 14.60
CA ASN A 219 15.84 -39.83 15.26
C ASN A 219 15.82 -41.07 14.34
N LYS A 220 15.50 -40.94 13.05
CA LYS A 220 15.55 -42.06 12.10
C LYS A 220 16.96 -42.46 11.68
N MET A 221 17.91 -41.54 11.64
CA MET A 221 19.34 -41.86 11.47
C MET A 221 19.90 -42.56 12.71
N GLN A 222 19.37 -42.28 13.90
CA GLN A 222 19.67 -43.04 15.12
C GLN A 222 19.06 -44.44 15.07
N GLU A 223 17.78 -44.61 14.72
CA GLU A 223 17.18 -45.94 14.49
C GLU A 223 17.91 -46.74 13.39
N LEU A 224 18.30 -46.09 12.30
CA LEU A 224 19.11 -46.70 11.23
C LEU A 224 20.49 -47.08 11.74
N GLY A 225 21.13 -46.26 12.58
CA GLY A 225 22.38 -46.57 13.27
C GLY A 225 22.26 -47.77 14.20
N GLU A 226 21.16 -47.89 14.94
CA GLU A 226 20.83 -49.07 15.77
C GLU A 226 20.50 -50.31 14.92
N GLY A 227 20.01 -50.12 13.69
CA GLY A 227 19.85 -51.16 12.67
C GLY A 227 21.21 -51.66 12.13
N VAL A 228 22.10 -50.73 11.75
CA VAL A 228 23.45 -51.01 11.26
C VAL A 228 24.31 -51.64 12.37
N ALA A 229 24.15 -51.23 13.63
CA ALA A 229 24.82 -51.85 14.77
C ALA A 229 24.48 -53.35 14.94
N LYS A 230 23.31 -53.80 14.46
CA LYS A 230 22.90 -55.22 14.46
C LYS A 230 23.53 -56.04 13.33
N LEU A 231 24.18 -55.42 12.35
CA LEU A 231 24.91 -56.13 11.27
C LEU A 231 26.28 -56.68 11.70
N GLY A 232 26.76 -56.31 12.90
CA GLY A 232 27.95 -56.89 13.51
C GLY A 232 29.29 -56.50 12.85
N PRO A 233 30.38 -57.19 13.21
CA PRO A 233 31.75 -56.71 12.94
C PRO A 233 32.20 -56.74 11.47
N LEU A 234 31.38 -57.23 10.53
CA LEU A 234 31.74 -57.32 9.11
C LEU A 234 31.92 -55.95 8.43
N VAL A 235 31.29 -54.89 8.97
CA VAL A 235 31.19 -53.58 8.32
C VAL A 235 32.36 -52.64 8.66
N VAL A 236 33.05 -52.84 9.79
CA VAL A 236 34.01 -51.86 10.35
C VAL A 236 35.23 -51.67 9.44
N GLY A 237 35.72 -52.73 8.80
CA GLY A 237 36.81 -52.64 7.81
C GLY A 237 36.40 -52.00 6.48
N LEU A 238 35.11 -52.10 6.11
CA LEU A 238 34.55 -51.48 4.91
C LEU A 238 34.33 -49.97 5.12
N ALA A 239 33.84 -49.55 6.30
CA ALA A 239 33.42 -48.17 6.54
C ALA A 239 34.50 -47.12 6.28
N LYS A 240 35.76 -47.38 6.66
CA LYS A 240 36.86 -46.41 6.43
C LYS A 240 37.23 -46.31 4.94
N THR A 241 37.45 -47.45 4.29
CA THR A 241 37.78 -47.51 2.85
C THR A 241 36.65 -46.97 1.99
N ALA A 242 35.40 -47.20 2.39
CA ALA A 242 34.22 -46.60 1.77
C ALA A 242 34.14 -45.10 2.00
N TRP A 243 34.53 -44.57 3.17
CA TRP A 243 34.47 -43.12 3.44
C TRP A 243 35.49 -42.30 2.65
N ASP A 244 36.74 -42.78 2.58
CA ASP A 244 37.75 -42.11 1.74
C ASP A 244 37.44 -42.34 0.25
N GLY A 245 36.95 -43.54 -0.13
CA GLY A 245 36.39 -43.80 -1.44
C GLY A 245 35.19 -42.90 -1.80
N ILE A 246 34.36 -42.50 -0.82
CA ILE A 246 33.24 -41.55 -1.01
C ILE A 246 33.75 -40.14 -1.32
N LYS A 247 34.91 -39.69 -0.80
CA LYS A 247 35.49 -38.38 -1.13
C LYS A 247 36.02 -38.35 -2.56
N ASP A 248 36.75 -39.38 -2.95
CA ASP A 248 37.31 -39.51 -4.30
C ASP A 248 36.16 -39.71 -5.31
N PHE A 249 35.14 -40.50 -4.94
CA PHE A 249 33.89 -40.64 -5.67
C PHE A 249 33.16 -39.31 -5.83
N LEU A 250 32.95 -38.52 -4.76
CA LEU A 250 32.29 -37.21 -4.84
C LEU A 250 33.05 -36.21 -5.72
N SER A 251 34.39 -36.25 -5.70
CA SER A 251 35.23 -35.42 -6.56
C SER A 251 35.09 -35.85 -8.03
N CYS A 252 35.12 -37.15 -8.31
CA CYS A 252 34.85 -37.72 -9.63
C CYS A 252 33.40 -37.46 -10.10
N LEU A 253 32.44 -37.44 -9.19
CA LEU A 253 31.02 -37.22 -9.46
C LEU A 253 30.75 -35.81 -10.00
N ALA A 254 31.46 -34.82 -9.47
CA ALA A 254 31.34 -33.42 -9.89
C ALA A 254 31.74 -33.22 -11.36
N ASP A 255 32.73 -33.98 -11.84
CA ASP A 255 33.18 -33.95 -13.24
C ASP A 255 32.37 -34.90 -14.15
N ALA A 256 31.97 -36.08 -13.65
CA ALA A 256 31.34 -37.13 -14.46
C ALA A 256 29.81 -37.01 -14.59
N LEU A 257 29.12 -36.36 -13.65
CA LEU A 257 27.66 -36.25 -13.63
C LEU A 257 27.23 -34.82 -13.33
N SER A 258 26.65 -34.14 -14.32
CA SER A 258 26.15 -32.78 -14.14
C SER A 258 25.14 -32.72 -13.00
N LEU A 259 25.43 -31.97 -11.93
CA LEU A 259 24.54 -31.80 -10.78
C LEU A 259 23.13 -31.34 -11.17
N CYS A 260 23.00 -30.67 -12.32
CA CYS A 260 21.74 -30.34 -12.97
C CYS A 260 20.78 -31.54 -13.13
N SER A 261 21.23 -32.66 -13.73
CA SER A 261 20.36 -33.79 -14.05
C SER A 261 19.94 -34.59 -12.82
N ILE A 262 20.78 -34.63 -11.78
CA ILE A 262 20.49 -35.32 -10.51
C ILE A 262 19.57 -34.48 -9.62
N LEU A 263 19.90 -33.20 -9.39
CA LEU A 263 19.23 -32.38 -8.38
C LEU A 263 18.02 -31.61 -8.95
N ILE A 264 18.15 -31.03 -10.15
CA ILE A 264 17.05 -30.29 -10.78
C ILE A 264 16.09 -31.25 -11.51
N GLY A 265 16.65 -32.30 -12.11
CA GLY A 265 15.92 -33.31 -12.86
C GLY A 265 15.27 -32.77 -14.13
N ASP A 266 14.35 -33.55 -14.70
CA ASP A 266 13.80 -33.34 -16.05
C ASP A 266 13.04 -32.03 -16.32
N ALA A 267 12.80 -31.18 -15.31
CA ALA A 267 12.09 -29.91 -15.50
C ALA A 267 12.92 -28.85 -16.26
N CYS A 268 14.24 -28.89 -16.09
CA CYS A 268 15.17 -27.91 -16.65
C CYS A 268 16.11 -28.58 -17.66
N ASP A 269 16.52 -27.82 -18.67
CA ASP A 269 17.35 -28.32 -19.76
C ASP A 269 18.83 -28.07 -19.45
N CYS A 270 19.52 -29.12 -18.99
CA CYS A 270 20.95 -29.08 -18.74
C CYS A 270 21.76 -28.82 -20.03
N ASN A 271 21.25 -29.24 -21.20
CA ASN A 271 21.91 -28.99 -22.49
C ASN A 271 21.74 -27.54 -22.96
N ALA A 272 20.67 -26.87 -22.55
CA ALA A 272 20.48 -25.43 -22.79
C ALA A 272 21.32 -24.54 -21.86
N GLY A 273 22.09 -25.12 -20.92
CA GLY A 273 22.91 -24.39 -19.96
C GLY A 273 22.24 -24.13 -18.60
N SER A 274 21.32 -25.02 -18.18
CA SER A 274 20.92 -25.12 -16.77
C SER A 274 22.06 -25.72 -15.93
N SER A 275 22.28 -25.22 -14.73
CA SER A 275 23.39 -25.62 -13.87
C SER A 275 23.07 -25.46 -12.38
N ILE A 276 23.83 -26.17 -11.55
CA ILE A 276 24.01 -25.82 -10.13
C ILE A 276 25.50 -25.56 -9.93
N THR A 277 25.82 -24.45 -9.30
CA THR A 277 27.15 -24.10 -8.82
C THR A 277 27.11 -23.92 -7.31
N ILE A 278 28.08 -24.51 -6.61
CA ILE A 278 28.26 -24.38 -5.17
C ILE A 278 29.60 -23.68 -4.96
N SER A 279 29.57 -22.45 -4.45
CA SER A 279 30.77 -21.63 -4.22
C SER A 279 30.58 -20.75 -2.99
N ASN A 280 30.30 -19.45 -3.15
CA ASN A 280 29.98 -18.52 -2.07
C ASN A 280 28.50 -18.62 -1.64
N GLY A 281 27.94 -19.83 -1.72
CA GLY A 281 26.51 -20.12 -1.64
C GLY A 281 26.10 -21.18 -2.64
N LEU A 282 24.79 -21.39 -2.76
CA LEU A 282 24.16 -22.20 -3.81
C LEU A 282 23.62 -21.28 -4.89
N GLN A 283 24.05 -21.46 -6.13
CA GLN A 283 23.40 -20.86 -7.30
C GLN A 283 22.84 -21.96 -8.20
N MET A 284 21.53 -21.91 -8.47
CA MET A 284 20.83 -22.78 -9.39
C MET A 284 20.30 -21.96 -10.56
N ARG A 285 20.75 -22.28 -11.78
CA ARG A 285 20.21 -21.75 -13.04
C ARG A 285 19.36 -22.83 -13.70
N CYS A 286 18.07 -22.57 -13.87
CA CYS A 286 17.13 -23.42 -14.60
C CYS A 286 16.62 -22.68 -15.84
N ILE A 287 16.95 -23.21 -17.02
CA ILE A 287 16.25 -22.91 -18.27
C ILE A 287 15.24 -24.04 -18.46
N PHE A 288 13.94 -23.73 -18.46
CA PHE A 288 12.93 -24.80 -18.46
C PHE A 288 12.82 -25.50 -19.82
N LYS A 289 12.62 -26.83 -19.80
CA LYS A 289 12.32 -27.58 -21.03
C LYS A 289 11.01 -27.07 -21.66
N THR A 290 11.00 -26.95 -22.99
CA THR A 290 9.82 -26.57 -23.78
C THR A 290 8.66 -27.56 -23.59
N THR A 291 8.98 -28.84 -23.38
CA THR A 291 8.06 -29.91 -22.94
C THR A 291 7.85 -29.85 -21.42
N GLY A 292 7.16 -28.83 -20.93
CA GLY A 292 7.01 -28.62 -19.49
C GLY A 292 6.40 -27.26 -19.18
N PHE A 293 7.14 -26.42 -18.45
CA PHE A 293 6.73 -25.04 -18.17
C PHE A 293 6.63 -24.19 -19.46
N GLY A 294 7.46 -24.49 -20.48
CA GLY A 294 7.38 -23.88 -21.82
C GLY A 294 6.15 -24.30 -22.65
N THR A 295 5.30 -25.19 -22.15
CA THR A 295 4.06 -25.58 -22.84
C THR A 295 3.11 -24.38 -22.91
N GLY A 296 2.48 -24.15 -24.06
CA GLY A 296 1.39 -23.19 -24.15
C GLY A 296 0.14 -23.74 -23.50
N PHE A 297 -0.50 -22.96 -22.65
CA PHE A 297 -1.82 -23.26 -22.11
C PHE A 297 -2.80 -22.19 -22.55
N GLY A 298 -4.06 -22.56 -22.74
CA GLY A 298 -5.07 -21.65 -23.22
C GLY A 298 -6.49 -22.05 -22.87
N VAL A 299 -7.40 -21.13 -23.18
CA VAL A 299 -8.86 -21.31 -23.11
C VAL A 299 -9.41 -21.13 -24.53
N THR A 300 -10.28 -22.03 -24.96
CA THR A 300 -11.05 -21.91 -26.22
C THR A 300 -12.51 -21.69 -25.88
N ALA A 301 -13.14 -20.68 -26.48
CA ALA A 301 -14.54 -20.36 -26.30
C ALA A 301 -15.43 -21.54 -26.72
N SER A 302 -16.45 -21.84 -25.93
CA SER A 302 -17.44 -22.87 -26.22
C SER A 302 -18.85 -22.28 -26.13
N SER A 303 -19.64 -22.47 -27.19
CA SER A 303 -20.97 -21.87 -27.33
C SER A 303 -21.89 -22.28 -26.18
N GLY A 304 -22.43 -21.31 -25.45
CA GLY A 304 -23.35 -21.55 -24.34
C GLY A 304 -22.74 -22.20 -23.09
N ALA A 305 -21.40 -22.24 -22.96
CA ALA A 305 -20.76 -22.69 -21.74
C ALA A 305 -21.15 -21.80 -20.55
N PRO A 306 -21.44 -22.37 -19.36
CA PRO A 306 -21.72 -21.56 -18.19
C PRO A 306 -20.46 -20.81 -17.74
N PHE A 307 -20.63 -19.57 -17.28
CA PHE A 307 -19.64 -18.96 -16.37
C PHE A 307 -19.62 -19.79 -15.09
N GLY A 308 -18.43 -20.01 -14.53
CA GLY A 308 -18.28 -20.78 -13.31
C GLY A 308 -18.75 -20.02 -12.07
N VAL A 309 -18.79 -20.74 -10.94
CA VAL A 309 -19.04 -20.17 -9.61
C VAL A 309 -17.96 -19.11 -9.30
N LYS A 310 -18.21 -18.22 -8.33
CA LYS A 310 -17.17 -17.32 -7.83
C LYS A 310 -15.94 -18.12 -7.38
N ALA A 311 -14.77 -17.71 -7.86
CA ALA A 311 -13.47 -18.18 -7.39
C ALA A 311 -13.22 -17.74 -5.94
N VAL A 312 -12.14 -18.25 -5.33
CA VAL A 312 -11.79 -17.98 -3.92
C VAL A 312 -11.54 -16.48 -3.65
N ASN A 313 -11.12 -15.70 -4.67
CA ASN A 313 -10.97 -14.25 -4.60
C ASN A 313 -12.27 -13.47 -4.95
N GLY A 314 -13.43 -14.15 -5.02
CA GLY A 314 -14.74 -13.53 -5.24
C GLY A 314 -15.07 -13.14 -6.69
N ARG A 315 -14.10 -13.18 -7.61
CA ARG A 315 -14.31 -12.97 -9.06
C ARG A 315 -15.06 -14.14 -9.69
N ILE A 316 -15.76 -13.90 -10.80
CA ILE A 316 -16.51 -14.96 -11.52
C ILE A 316 -15.55 -15.73 -12.44
N ILE A 317 -15.72 -17.05 -12.59
CA ILE A 317 -14.85 -17.85 -13.47
C ILE A 317 -15.30 -17.72 -14.94
N LEU A 318 -14.37 -17.37 -15.84
CA LEU A 318 -14.65 -17.23 -17.28
C LEU A 318 -15.07 -18.57 -17.93
N PRO A 319 -15.97 -18.55 -18.92
CA PRO A 319 -16.37 -19.73 -19.69
C PRO A 319 -15.26 -20.20 -20.64
N GLY A 320 -15.45 -21.37 -21.25
CA GLY A 320 -14.53 -21.94 -22.25
C GLY A 320 -13.73 -23.15 -21.74
N ASN A 321 -13.29 -23.96 -22.69
CA ASN A 321 -12.58 -25.22 -22.45
C ASN A 321 -11.06 -24.98 -22.43
N GLU A 322 -10.35 -25.64 -21.51
CA GLU A 322 -8.89 -25.55 -21.46
C GLU A 322 -8.22 -26.41 -22.53
N PHE A 323 -7.08 -25.95 -23.04
CA PHE A 323 -6.24 -26.71 -23.96
C PHE A 323 -4.75 -26.44 -23.70
N SER A 324 -3.90 -27.31 -24.22
CA SER A 324 -2.44 -27.13 -24.26
C SER A 324 -1.91 -27.25 -25.70
N GLN A 325 -0.77 -26.62 -25.96
CA GLN A 325 -0.06 -26.71 -27.23
C GLN A 325 1.46 -26.67 -27.03
N GLY A 326 2.21 -27.34 -27.89
CA GLY A 326 3.68 -27.26 -27.88
C GLY A 326 4.19 -25.83 -28.00
N PHE A 327 5.35 -25.55 -27.39
CA PHE A 327 6.04 -24.25 -27.48
C PHE A 327 6.22 -23.83 -28.95
N ARG A 328 6.01 -22.54 -29.24
CA ARG A 328 6.20 -21.96 -30.57
C ARG A 328 7.21 -20.83 -30.50
N ALA A 329 8.14 -20.76 -31.46
CA ALA A 329 9.22 -19.76 -31.49
C ALA A 329 8.71 -18.33 -31.72
N LYS A 330 9.45 -17.33 -31.22
CA LYS A 330 9.14 -15.89 -31.35
C LYS A 330 8.79 -15.52 -32.80
N GLY A 331 7.77 -14.68 -32.99
CA GLY A 331 7.25 -14.27 -34.30
C GLY A 331 6.30 -15.26 -35.00
N THR A 332 6.17 -16.51 -34.53
CA THR A 332 5.18 -17.45 -35.08
C THR A 332 3.82 -17.28 -34.39
N SER A 333 2.71 -17.28 -35.14
CA SER A 333 1.37 -17.17 -34.55
C SER A 333 1.11 -18.28 -33.52
N LEU A 334 0.52 -17.91 -32.37
CA LEU A 334 0.20 -18.87 -31.31
C LEU A 334 -0.98 -19.77 -31.66
N LYS A 335 -2.03 -19.26 -32.32
CA LYS A 335 -3.23 -20.01 -32.74
C LYS A 335 -3.81 -19.39 -34.02
N SER A 336 -4.53 -20.17 -34.82
CA SER A 336 -5.39 -19.57 -35.85
C SER A 336 -6.61 -18.92 -35.18
N ARG A 337 -7.07 -17.77 -35.69
CA ARG A 337 -8.20 -17.03 -35.13
C ARG A 337 -9.52 -17.70 -35.48
N THR A 338 -10.18 -18.29 -34.48
CA THR A 338 -11.54 -18.82 -34.65
C THR A 338 -12.56 -17.69 -34.71
N ALA A 339 -13.61 -17.82 -35.52
CA ALA A 339 -14.69 -16.84 -35.57
C ALA A 339 -15.57 -16.88 -34.29
N LEU A 340 -15.23 -16.04 -33.31
CA LEU A 340 -15.83 -16.00 -31.96
C LEU A 340 -17.35 -15.80 -31.91
N ARG A 341 -17.96 -15.31 -33.00
CA ARG A 341 -19.36 -14.83 -33.06
C ARG A 341 -20.40 -15.93 -32.78
N SER A 342 -20.07 -17.19 -33.03
CA SER A 342 -20.90 -18.36 -32.70
C SER A 342 -20.59 -18.99 -31.33
N LEU A 343 -19.51 -18.58 -30.65
CA LEU A 343 -18.97 -19.23 -29.45
C LEU A 343 -19.33 -18.51 -28.13
N LYS A 344 -20.30 -17.59 -28.19
CA LYS A 344 -20.68 -16.75 -27.05
C LYS A 344 -21.39 -17.53 -25.95
N SER A 345 -21.15 -17.08 -24.72
CA SER A 345 -21.68 -17.58 -23.46
C SER A 345 -22.33 -16.43 -22.68
N LYS A 346 -23.43 -16.69 -21.96
CA LYS A 346 -24.19 -15.66 -21.24
C LYS A 346 -23.72 -15.54 -19.80
N ALA A 347 -23.41 -14.32 -19.36
CA ALA A 347 -23.00 -14.04 -17.99
C ALA A 347 -24.18 -14.21 -17.00
N PRO A 348 -23.89 -14.34 -15.69
CA PRO A 348 -24.91 -14.34 -14.65
C PRO A 348 -25.79 -13.08 -14.66
N ARG A 349 -27.03 -13.19 -14.18
CA ARG A 349 -27.90 -12.02 -13.98
C ARG A 349 -27.26 -11.07 -12.97
N GLY A 350 -27.27 -9.77 -13.28
CA GLY A 350 -26.65 -8.73 -12.46
C GLY A 350 -25.19 -8.39 -12.82
N SER A 351 -24.58 -9.04 -13.82
CA SER A 351 -23.26 -8.63 -14.36
C SER A 351 -23.30 -7.31 -15.14
N CYS A 352 -24.42 -7.06 -15.82
CA CYS A 352 -24.83 -5.77 -16.36
C CYS A 352 -26.35 -5.62 -16.15
N GLU A 353 -26.89 -4.41 -16.34
CA GLU A 353 -28.33 -4.11 -16.18
C GLU A 353 -29.24 -4.98 -17.06
N THR A 354 -28.91 -5.14 -18.36
CA THR A 354 -29.77 -5.86 -19.31
C THR A 354 -29.16 -7.18 -19.78
N SER A 355 -27.99 -7.14 -20.44
CA SER A 355 -27.36 -8.36 -20.96
C SER A 355 -25.83 -8.27 -21.06
N LEU A 356 -25.17 -9.42 -20.94
CA LEU A 356 -23.75 -9.61 -21.21
C LEU A 356 -23.51 -11.00 -21.82
N GLU A 357 -22.93 -11.02 -23.02
CA GLU A 357 -22.51 -12.20 -23.75
C GLU A 357 -21.01 -12.11 -24.06
N LEU A 358 -20.26 -13.19 -23.79
CA LEU A 358 -18.81 -13.25 -23.95
C LEU A 358 -18.41 -14.49 -24.76
N ALA A 359 -17.55 -14.32 -25.76
CA ALA A 359 -16.64 -15.38 -26.20
C ALA A 359 -15.21 -14.91 -25.94
N LEU A 360 -14.35 -15.82 -25.46
CA LEU A 360 -12.95 -15.54 -25.18
C LEU A 360 -12.10 -16.74 -25.63
N GLU A 361 -11.15 -16.49 -26.52
CA GLU A 361 -10.04 -17.37 -26.78
C GLU A 361 -8.75 -16.72 -26.28
N GLY A 362 -7.92 -17.50 -25.60
CA GLY A 362 -6.66 -17.03 -25.06
C GLY A 362 -5.64 -18.15 -25.02
N VAL A 363 -4.37 -17.83 -25.25
CA VAL A 363 -3.25 -18.77 -25.12
C VAL A 363 -2.01 -18.01 -24.67
N VAL A 364 -1.35 -18.54 -23.64
CA VAL A 364 -0.12 -18.00 -23.09
C VAL A 364 0.96 -19.08 -23.13
N GLN A 365 2.12 -18.72 -23.66
CA GLN A 365 3.38 -19.45 -23.54
C GLN A 365 4.34 -18.60 -22.71
N PHE A 366 5.09 -19.24 -21.83
CA PHE A 366 6.17 -18.60 -21.10
C PHE A 366 7.36 -19.55 -21.08
N ALA A 367 8.50 -19.12 -21.57
CA ALA A 367 9.77 -19.84 -21.47
C ALA A 367 10.67 -19.13 -20.45
N PRO A 368 10.49 -19.38 -19.13
CA PRO A 368 11.35 -18.79 -18.13
C PRO A 368 12.78 -19.35 -18.16
N GLU A 369 13.71 -18.48 -17.79
CA GLU A 369 15.01 -18.80 -17.20
C GLU A 369 14.96 -18.29 -15.76
N LEU A 370 15.00 -19.20 -14.78
CA LEU A 370 15.07 -18.88 -13.35
C LEU A 370 16.49 -19.12 -12.85
N THR A 371 17.13 -18.08 -12.33
CA THR A 371 18.33 -18.22 -11.50
C THR A 371 17.96 -17.92 -10.05
N VAL A 372 18.24 -18.84 -9.14
CA VAL A 372 18.13 -18.64 -7.68
C VAL A 372 19.53 -18.69 -7.10
N THR A 373 19.94 -17.62 -6.44
CA THR A 373 21.22 -17.53 -5.71
C THR A 373 20.89 -17.40 -4.22
N LEU A 374 21.27 -18.40 -3.43
CA LEU A 374 21.25 -18.38 -1.97
C LEU A 374 22.70 -18.22 -1.48
N ALA A 375 23.07 -17.01 -1.08
CA ALA A 375 24.41 -16.68 -0.62
C ALA A 375 24.68 -17.23 0.80
N THR A 376 25.96 -17.38 1.18
CA THR A 376 26.35 -17.92 2.51
C THR A 376 25.95 -17.05 3.71
N ASN A 377 25.60 -15.77 3.48
CA ASN A 377 25.02 -14.92 4.51
C ASN A 377 23.51 -15.14 4.71
N GLY A 378 22.86 -15.87 3.79
CA GLY A 378 21.42 -16.16 3.78
C GLY A 378 20.60 -15.32 2.79
N ASP A 379 21.20 -14.35 2.09
CA ASP A 379 20.48 -13.57 1.07
C ASP A 379 20.02 -14.48 -0.07
N THR A 380 18.76 -14.34 -0.47
CA THR A 380 18.13 -15.12 -1.54
C THR A 380 17.72 -14.20 -2.69
N THR A 381 18.47 -14.26 -3.79
CA THR A 381 18.16 -13.52 -5.03
C THR A 381 17.54 -14.44 -6.08
N PHE A 382 16.30 -14.13 -6.46
CA PHE A 382 15.62 -14.70 -7.62
C PHE A 382 15.80 -13.77 -8.82
N THR A 383 16.46 -14.23 -9.87
CA THR A 383 16.43 -13.58 -11.19
C THR A 383 15.56 -14.42 -12.11
N ILE A 384 14.47 -13.85 -12.61
CA ILE A 384 13.62 -14.47 -13.65
C ILE A 384 13.79 -13.69 -14.93
N ARG A 385 14.15 -14.39 -16.00
CA ARG A 385 14.08 -13.90 -17.37
C ARG A 385 13.15 -14.78 -18.18
N GLY A 386 12.75 -14.34 -19.37
CA GLY A 386 12.09 -15.22 -20.33
C GLY A 386 11.24 -14.49 -21.35
N LEU A 387 10.88 -15.22 -22.41
CA LEU A 387 9.92 -14.75 -23.40
C LEU A 387 8.51 -15.14 -22.95
N VAL A 388 7.66 -14.13 -22.71
CA VAL A 388 6.21 -14.30 -22.60
C VAL A 388 5.61 -14.11 -23.99
N ARG A 389 4.71 -15.01 -24.37
CA ARG A 389 3.93 -14.94 -25.61
C ARG A 389 2.47 -15.08 -25.24
N ALA A 390 1.68 -14.03 -25.42
CA ALA A 390 0.25 -14.02 -25.11
C ALA A 390 -0.54 -13.70 -26.38
N SER A 391 -1.52 -14.53 -26.73
CA SER A 391 -2.52 -14.22 -27.75
C SER A 391 -3.91 -14.33 -27.16
N ILE A 392 -4.70 -13.28 -27.33
CA ILE A 392 -6.03 -13.15 -26.77
C ILE A 392 -6.96 -12.54 -27.81
N ASP A 393 -8.06 -13.22 -28.09
CA ASP A 393 -9.13 -12.77 -28.98
C ASP A 393 -10.45 -12.86 -28.19
N ALA A 394 -11.12 -11.72 -28.01
CA ALA A 394 -12.30 -11.58 -27.16
C ALA A 394 -13.43 -10.88 -27.89
N LEU A 395 -14.65 -11.41 -27.74
CA LEU A 395 -15.88 -10.84 -28.26
C LEU A 395 -16.84 -10.59 -27.10
N VAL A 396 -16.98 -9.32 -26.73
CA VAL A 396 -17.84 -8.83 -25.66
C VAL A 396 -19.04 -8.14 -26.28
N LYS A 397 -20.25 -8.65 -26.03
CA LYS A 397 -21.50 -7.94 -26.33
C LYS A 397 -22.20 -7.63 -25.01
N ALA A 398 -22.50 -6.36 -24.75
CA ALA A 398 -23.21 -5.95 -23.54
C ALA A 398 -24.28 -4.89 -23.80
N GLU A 399 -25.13 -4.69 -22.80
CA GLU A 399 -26.30 -3.81 -22.86
C GLU A 399 -26.60 -3.25 -21.46
N GLY A 400 -26.47 -1.93 -21.33
CA GLY A 400 -26.69 -1.17 -20.08
C GLY A 400 -25.41 -0.92 -19.26
N GLY A 401 -25.59 -0.47 -18.03
CA GLY A 401 -24.53 -0.33 -17.03
C GLY A 401 -23.90 -1.67 -16.67
N CYS A 402 -22.57 -1.74 -16.67
CA CYS A 402 -21.77 -2.93 -16.36
C CYS A 402 -20.72 -2.64 -15.29
N ALA A 403 -20.58 -3.56 -14.33
CA ALA A 403 -19.52 -3.57 -13.34
C ALA A 403 -19.13 -5.03 -13.07
N PHE A 404 -18.29 -5.58 -13.94
CA PHE A 404 -18.04 -7.02 -14.03
C PHE A 404 -16.55 -7.33 -14.03
N THR A 405 -16.14 -8.24 -13.15
CA THR A 405 -14.80 -8.83 -13.12
C THR A 405 -14.88 -10.35 -13.14
N ALA A 406 -14.12 -10.95 -14.04
CA ALA A 406 -14.00 -12.39 -14.17
C ALA A 406 -12.57 -12.79 -14.52
N GLU A 407 -12.14 -13.94 -14.04
CA GLU A 407 -10.84 -14.53 -14.35
C GLU A 407 -10.98 -16.01 -14.72
N LYS A 408 -9.99 -16.57 -15.39
CA LYS A 408 -9.80 -18.02 -15.45
C LYS A 408 -8.32 -18.33 -15.44
N ARG A 409 -7.96 -19.31 -14.62
CA ARG A 409 -6.59 -19.79 -14.48
C ARG A 409 -6.47 -21.16 -15.16
N PHE A 410 -5.44 -21.36 -15.95
CA PHE A 410 -5.26 -22.54 -16.79
C PHE A 410 -3.77 -22.94 -16.86
N PRO A 411 -3.42 -24.23 -16.74
CA PRO A 411 -4.32 -25.35 -16.42
C PRO A 411 -4.93 -25.20 -15.02
N GLU A 412 -6.15 -25.71 -14.82
CA GLU A 412 -6.92 -25.62 -13.56
C GLU A 412 -6.06 -25.94 -12.32
N LYS A 413 -5.28 -27.03 -12.40
CA LYS A 413 -4.21 -27.36 -11.45
C LYS A 413 -2.88 -26.79 -11.96
N PRO A 414 -2.21 -25.88 -11.21
CA PRO A 414 -0.93 -25.30 -11.62
C PRO A 414 0.14 -26.36 -11.95
N LYS A 415 1.03 -26.03 -12.89
CA LYS A 415 2.23 -26.84 -13.14
C LYS A 415 3.26 -26.56 -12.04
N LYS A 416 3.30 -27.42 -11.03
CA LYS A 416 4.30 -27.39 -9.95
C LYS A 416 5.44 -28.39 -10.19
N LYS A 417 6.65 -28.00 -9.79
CA LYS A 417 7.84 -28.86 -9.63
C LYS A 417 8.45 -28.54 -8.26
N ILE A 418 8.93 -29.57 -7.57
CA ILE A 418 9.74 -29.42 -6.36
C ILE A 418 11.15 -29.97 -6.66
N ILE A 419 12.16 -29.26 -6.19
CA ILE A 419 13.59 -29.55 -6.30
C ILE A 419 14.13 -29.53 -4.87
N CYS A 420 14.54 -30.66 -4.29
CA CYS A 420 15.02 -30.72 -2.91
C CYS A 420 16.51 -31.06 -2.86
N GLY A 421 17.27 -30.27 -2.09
CA GLY A 421 18.62 -30.56 -1.66
C GLY A 421 18.67 -30.90 -0.17
N THR A 422 19.86 -31.16 0.36
CA THR A 422 20.06 -31.39 1.79
C THR A 422 19.79 -30.12 2.59
N GLY A 423 18.63 -30.03 3.23
CA GLY A 423 18.23 -28.93 4.13
C GLY A 423 17.35 -27.85 3.50
N PHE A 424 17.05 -27.91 2.20
CA PHE A 424 16.15 -26.97 1.54
C PHE A 424 15.39 -27.63 0.37
N CYS A 425 14.20 -27.12 0.05
CA CYS A 425 13.53 -27.40 -1.21
C CYS A 425 13.17 -26.09 -1.93
N LEU A 426 13.16 -26.11 -3.26
CA LEU A 426 12.66 -25.04 -4.11
C LEU A 426 11.40 -25.53 -4.81
N VAL A 427 10.27 -24.92 -4.49
CA VAL A 427 8.98 -25.14 -5.14
C VAL A 427 8.82 -24.09 -6.22
N ILE A 428 8.61 -24.53 -7.46
CA ILE A 428 8.37 -23.65 -8.61
C ILE A 428 7.03 -24.02 -9.22
N ALA A 429 6.13 -23.06 -9.35
CA ALA A 429 4.76 -23.31 -9.73
C ALA A 429 4.25 -22.24 -10.72
N LEU A 430 3.78 -22.70 -11.89
CA LEU A 430 3.32 -21.85 -12.99
C LEU A 430 1.85 -22.13 -13.30
N GLN A 431 1.07 -21.06 -13.43
CA GLN A 431 -0.30 -21.10 -13.93
C GLN A 431 -0.53 -19.89 -14.84
N MET A 432 -1.15 -20.07 -16.00
CA MET A 432 -1.54 -18.94 -16.84
C MET A 432 -2.87 -18.37 -16.33
N VAL A 433 -3.10 -17.09 -16.52
CA VAL A 433 -4.34 -16.40 -16.17
C VAL A 433 -4.85 -15.63 -17.38
N ALA A 434 -6.17 -15.59 -17.55
CA ALA A 434 -6.86 -14.60 -18.36
C ALA A 434 -7.84 -13.84 -17.46
N GLU A 435 -7.94 -12.53 -17.66
CA GLU A 435 -8.82 -11.61 -16.93
C GLU A 435 -9.74 -10.87 -17.90
N LEU A 436 -10.96 -10.57 -17.45
CA LEU A 436 -11.88 -9.63 -18.06
C LEU A 436 -12.37 -8.65 -16.98
N GLU A 437 -12.18 -7.36 -17.23
CA GLU A 437 -12.74 -6.28 -16.41
C GLU A 437 -13.58 -5.36 -17.30
N MET A 438 -14.81 -5.09 -16.88
CA MET A 438 -15.75 -4.20 -17.57
C MET A 438 -16.32 -3.20 -16.57
N LYS A 439 -16.23 -1.91 -16.90
CA LYS A 439 -16.71 -0.80 -16.07
C LYS A 439 -17.42 0.24 -16.95
N GLY A 440 -18.60 0.68 -16.53
CA GLY A 440 -19.37 1.75 -17.19
C GLY A 440 -20.50 1.22 -18.08
N THR A 441 -21.14 2.11 -18.84
CA THR A 441 -22.33 1.80 -19.64
C THR A 441 -21.94 1.43 -21.06
N LEU A 442 -22.25 0.20 -21.46
CA LEU A 442 -21.90 -0.36 -22.78
C LEU A 442 -23.15 -0.90 -23.48
N THR A 443 -23.45 -0.39 -24.67
CA THR A 443 -24.51 -0.91 -25.54
C THR A 443 -23.95 -1.20 -26.92
N GLY A 444 -23.68 -2.48 -27.20
CA GLY A 444 -23.18 -2.95 -28.48
C GLY A 444 -22.23 -4.13 -28.39
N THR A 445 -21.26 -4.20 -29.31
CA THR A 445 -20.25 -5.27 -29.38
C THR A 445 -18.84 -4.70 -29.53
N VAL A 446 -17.88 -5.29 -28.81
CA VAL A 446 -16.44 -5.03 -28.87
C VAL A 446 -15.75 -6.36 -29.22
N GLU A 447 -14.94 -6.37 -30.27
CA GLU A 447 -14.20 -7.54 -30.76
C GLU A 447 -12.70 -7.17 -30.79
N THR A 448 -11.95 -7.55 -29.75
CA THR A 448 -10.51 -7.30 -29.61
C THR A 448 -9.71 -8.54 -29.96
N GLY A 449 -8.57 -8.36 -30.62
CA GLY A 449 -7.63 -9.44 -30.90
C GLY A 449 -6.19 -8.94 -30.84
N ALA A 450 -5.35 -9.52 -29.99
CA ALA A 450 -3.95 -9.15 -29.84
C ALA A 450 -3.07 -10.38 -29.65
N SER A 451 -1.97 -10.48 -30.40
CA SER A 451 -0.91 -11.48 -30.20
C SER A 451 0.41 -10.78 -29.96
N VAL A 452 1.05 -11.03 -28.82
CA VAL A 452 2.17 -10.23 -28.31
C VAL A 452 3.27 -11.13 -27.75
N ASP A 453 4.48 -10.89 -28.25
CA ASP A 453 5.73 -11.46 -27.79
C ASP A 453 6.52 -10.37 -27.06
N PHE A 454 6.71 -10.53 -25.74
CA PHE A 454 7.46 -9.60 -24.90
C PHE A 454 8.41 -10.34 -23.96
N ASP A 455 9.59 -9.77 -23.79
CA ASP A 455 10.60 -10.33 -22.90
C ASP A 455 10.48 -9.69 -21.51
N VAL A 456 10.64 -10.51 -20.47
CA VAL A 456 10.60 -10.08 -19.06
C VAL A 456 11.93 -10.35 -18.38
N SER A 457 12.34 -9.46 -17.48
CA SER A 457 13.52 -9.62 -16.62
C SER A 457 13.25 -9.01 -15.24
N GLY A 458 12.94 -9.83 -14.25
CA GLY A 458 12.79 -9.44 -12.85
C GLY A 458 13.93 -9.94 -11.98
N ILE A 459 14.31 -9.15 -10.99
CA ILE A 459 15.22 -9.52 -9.90
C ILE A 459 14.50 -9.19 -8.59
N VAL A 460 14.44 -10.16 -7.69
CA VAL A 460 13.95 -9.99 -6.31
C VAL A 460 15.02 -10.54 -5.37
N SER A 461 15.58 -9.69 -4.52
CA SER A 461 16.56 -10.08 -3.50
C SER A 461 15.93 -9.95 -2.12
N ILE A 462 15.89 -11.04 -1.35
CA ILE A 462 15.35 -11.06 0.01
C ILE A 462 16.48 -11.35 1.00
N SER A 463 16.67 -10.47 1.98
CA SER A 463 17.64 -10.64 3.06
C SER A 463 17.08 -11.52 4.19
N PRO A 464 17.93 -12.11 5.07
CA PRO A 464 17.50 -12.77 6.29
C PRO A 464 16.78 -11.86 7.31
N SER A 465 16.91 -10.52 7.19
CA SER A 465 16.13 -9.55 7.97
C SER A 465 14.74 -9.28 7.40
N GLY A 466 14.41 -9.81 6.22
CA GLY A 466 13.11 -9.64 5.56
C GLY A 466 13.03 -8.42 4.64
N ASP A 467 14.14 -7.71 4.42
CA ASP A 467 14.22 -6.64 3.44
C ASP A 467 14.14 -7.23 2.03
N ALA A 468 13.34 -6.62 1.15
CA ALA A 468 13.13 -7.07 -0.21
C ALA A 468 13.44 -5.95 -1.21
N ASP A 469 14.50 -6.12 -1.99
CA ASP A 469 14.80 -5.28 -3.17
C ASP A 469 14.16 -5.91 -4.41
N VAL A 470 13.50 -5.10 -5.23
CA VAL A 470 12.73 -5.54 -6.41
C VAL A 470 13.03 -4.63 -7.60
N SER A 471 13.71 -5.20 -8.59
CA SER A 471 13.99 -4.54 -9.86
C SER A 471 13.31 -5.29 -11.00
N PHE A 472 12.58 -4.59 -11.87
CA PHE A 472 11.93 -5.18 -13.04
C PHE A 472 12.20 -4.37 -14.31
N SER A 473 12.47 -5.08 -15.40
CA SER A 473 12.71 -4.53 -16.72
C SER A 473 12.02 -5.40 -17.78
N SER A 474 11.30 -4.76 -18.71
CA SER A 474 10.73 -5.43 -19.89
C SER A 474 11.25 -4.74 -21.15
N PRO A 475 12.23 -5.34 -21.86
CA PRO A 475 12.67 -4.84 -23.15
C PRO A 475 11.63 -5.08 -24.26
N SER A 476 11.87 -4.42 -25.40
CA SER A 476 11.01 -4.28 -26.59
C SER A 476 9.87 -5.30 -26.76
N ILE A 477 8.64 -4.80 -26.70
CA ILE A 477 7.43 -5.55 -27.06
C ILE A 477 7.27 -5.63 -28.58
N SER A 478 6.98 -6.83 -29.09
CA SER A 478 6.63 -7.09 -30.48
C SER A 478 5.22 -7.67 -30.57
N HIS A 479 4.32 -7.01 -31.30
CA HIS A 479 2.88 -7.31 -31.25
C HIS A 479 2.20 -7.31 -32.63
N GLN A 480 1.04 -7.95 -32.71
CA GLN A 480 0.13 -7.97 -33.86
C GLN A 480 -1.31 -7.72 -33.37
N GLU A 481 -1.85 -6.55 -33.70
CA GLU A 481 -3.20 -6.09 -33.35
C GLU A 481 -4.27 -6.44 -34.40
N GLY A 482 -5.53 -6.55 -33.96
CA GLY A 482 -6.73 -6.70 -34.78
C GLY A 482 -7.97 -6.30 -33.97
N PHE A 483 -8.91 -5.54 -34.56
CA PHE A 483 -9.95 -4.88 -33.76
C PHE A 483 -11.20 -4.49 -34.56
N ALA A 484 -12.37 -4.62 -33.92
CA ALA A 484 -13.61 -3.99 -34.36
C ALA A 484 -14.49 -3.57 -33.17
N ILE A 485 -14.93 -2.30 -33.15
CA ILE A 485 -16.01 -1.81 -32.27
C ILE A 485 -17.27 -1.61 -33.10
N GLY A 486 -18.42 -2.01 -32.57
CA GLY A 486 -19.74 -1.52 -32.97
C GLY A 486 -20.59 -1.28 -31.71
N ALA A 487 -20.37 -0.17 -31.02
CA ALA A 487 -20.96 0.10 -29.70
C ALA A 487 -21.07 1.59 -29.37
N SER A 488 -22.17 1.95 -28.70
CA SER A 488 -22.34 3.22 -28.00
C SER A 488 -21.99 3.00 -26.53
N ALA A 489 -21.08 3.79 -25.95
CA ALA A 489 -20.58 3.52 -24.62
C ALA A 489 -20.00 4.74 -23.89
N MET A 490 -20.09 4.71 -22.56
CA MET A 490 -19.15 5.35 -21.65
C MET A 490 -18.58 4.24 -20.77
N ALA A 491 -17.63 3.48 -21.31
CA ALA A 491 -17.14 2.25 -20.69
C ALA A 491 -15.68 1.94 -21.02
N SER A 492 -15.05 1.16 -20.14
CA SER A 492 -13.85 0.37 -20.41
C SER A 492 -14.18 -1.12 -20.48
N VAL A 493 -13.57 -1.81 -21.43
CA VAL A 493 -13.46 -3.26 -21.52
C VAL A 493 -11.98 -3.62 -21.59
N ARG A 494 -11.40 -4.07 -20.46
CA ARG A 494 -10.05 -4.62 -20.41
C ARG A 494 -10.11 -6.14 -20.48
N VAL A 495 -9.36 -6.72 -21.40
CA VAL A 495 -9.10 -8.17 -21.44
C VAL A 495 -7.60 -8.38 -21.31
N GLY A 496 -7.17 -9.21 -20.38
CA GLY A 496 -5.76 -9.47 -20.09
C GLY A 496 -5.41 -10.95 -20.07
N ALA A 497 -4.14 -11.28 -20.31
CA ALA A 497 -3.61 -12.62 -20.09
C ALA A 497 -2.08 -12.61 -19.85
N GLY A 498 -1.60 -13.59 -19.06
CA GLY A 498 -0.19 -13.71 -18.72
C GLY A 498 0.11 -14.91 -17.80
N PRO A 499 1.39 -15.24 -17.59
CA PRO A 499 1.80 -16.24 -16.61
C PRO A 499 1.82 -15.67 -15.19
N VAL A 500 1.40 -16.49 -14.23
CA VAL A 500 1.67 -16.33 -12.80
C VAL A 500 2.69 -17.39 -12.41
N LEU A 501 3.93 -16.95 -12.15
CA LEU A 501 5.04 -17.80 -11.74
C LEU A 501 5.35 -17.56 -10.26
N THR A 502 5.03 -18.52 -9.40
CA THR A 502 5.43 -18.53 -7.99
C THR A 502 6.71 -19.35 -7.83
N VAL A 503 7.69 -18.77 -7.15
CA VAL A 503 8.96 -19.39 -6.74
C VAL A 503 9.04 -19.33 -5.22
N TRP A 504 9.22 -20.47 -4.57
CA TRP A 504 9.18 -20.57 -3.11
C TRP A 504 10.28 -21.49 -2.58
N PRO A 505 11.36 -20.94 -1.98
CA PRO A 505 12.29 -21.73 -1.19
C PRO A 505 11.64 -22.12 0.15
N MET A 506 11.92 -23.34 0.59
CA MET A 506 11.44 -23.94 1.83
C MET A 506 12.67 -24.44 2.62
N PRO A 507 12.95 -23.90 3.83
CA PRO A 507 12.28 -22.77 4.47
C PRO A 507 12.49 -21.46 3.70
N GLY A 508 11.51 -20.56 3.76
CA GLY A 508 11.56 -19.28 3.05
C GLY A 508 10.19 -18.75 2.62
N VAL A 509 10.21 -17.62 1.92
CA VAL A 509 9.03 -16.82 1.54
C VAL A 509 8.64 -17.11 0.08
N PRO A 510 7.37 -17.38 -0.25
CA PRO A 510 6.95 -17.50 -1.64
C PRO A 510 6.95 -16.12 -2.31
N VAL A 511 7.54 -16.02 -3.51
CA VAL A 511 7.53 -14.83 -4.36
C VAL A 511 6.77 -15.16 -5.65
N THR A 512 5.81 -14.33 -6.02
CA THR A 512 4.96 -14.52 -7.20
C THR A 512 5.14 -13.37 -8.18
N PHE A 513 5.47 -13.71 -9.42
CA PHE A 513 5.65 -12.80 -10.54
C PHE A 513 4.44 -12.93 -11.46
N ASN A 514 3.76 -11.80 -11.71
CA ASN A 514 2.53 -11.72 -12.49
C ASN A 514 2.67 -10.69 -13.64
N PRO A 515 3.51 -10.95 -14.66
CA PRO A 515 3.58 -10.14 -15.88
C PRO A 515 2.35 -10.41 -16.76
N MET A 516 1.49 -9.41 -16.91
CA MET A 516 0.22 -9.50 -17.63
C MET A 516 0.21 -8.57 -18.85
N PHE A 517 -0.22 -9.15 -19.97
CA PHE A 517 -0.53 -8.40 -21.19
C PHE A 517 -2.01 -8.00 -21.20
N HIS A 518 -2.34 -6.79 -21.66
CA HIS A 518 -3.70 -6.27 -21.71
C HIS A 518 -4.06 -5.60 -23.04
N ALA A 519 -5.29 -5.82 -23.48
CA ALA A 519 -5.98 -5.04 -24.49
C ALA A 519 -7.19 -4.35 -23.84
N GLU A 520 -7.15 -3.02 -23.72
CA GLU A 520 -8.20 -2.21 -23.10
C GLU A 520 -8.86 -1.29 -24.13
N ALA A 521 -10.11 -1.60 -24.46
CA ALA A 521 -10.96 -0.74 -25.27
C ALA A 521 -11.73 0.23 -24.37
N LYS A 522 -11.38 1.52 -24.42
CA LYS A 522 -12.13 2.59 -23.77
C LYS A 522 -12.89 3.41 -24.80
N ALA A 523 -14.15 3.73 -24.52
CA ALA A 523 -14.98 4.59 -25.36
C ALA A 523 -15.81 5.55 -24.51
N GLN A 524 -15.99 6.77 -25.03
CA GLN A 524 -17.01 7.72 -24.61
C GLN A 524 -17.86 8.12 -25.84
N GLY A 525 -19.16 8.35 -25.60
CA GLY A 525 -20.12 8.73 -26.63
C GLY A 525 -20.65 7.57 -27.51
N THR A 526 -21.39 7.95 -28.57
CA THR A 526 -22.03 7.00 -29.50
C THR A 526 -21.17 6.79 -30.74
N LEU A 527 -20.67 5.57 -30.95
CA LEU A 527 -19.78 5.23 -32.07
C LEU A 527 -20.37 4.11 -32.93
N THR A 528 -20.79 4.45 -34.14
CA THR A 528 -21.20 3.49 -35.19
C THR A 528 -20.10 3.37 -36.24
N PHE A 529 -19.02 2.67 -35.89
CA PHE A 529 -18.01 2.26 -36.85
C PHE A 529 -18.32 0.87 -37.41
N ARG A 530 -18.06 0.67 -38.70
CA ARG A 530 -17.90 -0.66 -39.31
C ARG A 530 -16.57 -0.62 -40.05
N SER A 531 -15.53 -1.19 -39.46
CA SER A 531 -14.26 -1.35 -40.17
C SER A 531 -14.50 -2.29 -41.35
N GLY A 532 -14.34 -1.78 -42.57
CA GLY A 532 -14.33 -2.59 -43.79
C GLY A 532 -13.05 -3.40 -43.98
N MET A 533 -12.07 -3.27 -43.06
CA MET A 533 -10.79 -3.97 -43.12
C MET A 533 -10.95 -5.38 -42.54
N LEU A 534 -10.85 -6.39 -43.41
CA LEU A 534 -11.13 -7.79 -43.08
C LEU A 534 -10.18 -8.33 -41.99
N LEU A 535 -10.75 -8.85 -40.90
CA LEU A 535 -10.07 -9.78 -39.99
C LEU A 535 -10.08 -11.24 -40.51
N LEU A 536 -10.68 -11.49 -41.67
CA LEU A 536 -10.84 -12.80 -42.29
C LEU A 536 -10.63 -12.72 -43.81
N GLN A 537 -9.38 -12.79 -44.26
CA GLN A 537 -9.08 -13.14 -45.66
C GLN A 537 -7.93 -14.15 -45.70
N ASP A 538 -8.24 -15.41 -45.41
CA ASP A 538 -7.36 -16.53 -45.71
C ASP A 538 -7.07 -16.58 -47.22
N SER A 539 -5.84 -16.91 -47.57
CA SER A 539 -5.29 -16.80 -48.92
C SER A 539 -5.65 -17.99 -49.82
N GLN A 540 -6.95 -18.19 -50.10
CA GLN A 540 -7.41 -19.09 -51.16
C GLN A 540 -8.29 -18.42 -52.23
N GLN A 541 -8.20 -18.97 -53.44
CA GLN A 541 -8.66 -18.34 -54.68
C GLN A 541 -10.19 -18.39 -54.81
N ALA A 542 -10.86 -17.25 -54.56
CA ALA A 542 -12.23 -17.02 -55.02
C ALA A 542 -12.20 -16.29 -56.36
N LYS A 543 -12.79 -16.90 -57.40
CA LYS A 543 -12.78 -16.41 -58.78
C LYS A 543 -13.73 -15.22 -58.93
N ALA A 544 -13.29 -14.13 -59.54
CA ALA A 544 -14.10 -12.94 -59.71
C ALA A 544 -15.36 -13.19 -60.55
N THR A 545 -16.52 -12.86 -59.97
CA THR A 545 -17.77 -12.61 -60.69
C THR A 545 -18.18 -11.17 -60.42
N THR A 546 -18.21 -10.36 -61.47
CA THR A 546 -18.64 -8.97 -61.41
C THR A 546 -20.16 -8.89 -61.29
N ASP A 547 -20.66 -8.32 -60.21
CA ASP A 547 -21.99 -7.70 -60.18
C ASP A 547 -21.94 -6.47 -59.27
N SER A 548 -22.69 -5.43 -59.60
CA SER A 548 -22.38 -4.06 -59.15
C SER A 548 -23.61 -3.19 -58.88
N ASP A 549 -24.39 -3.52 -57.84
CA ASP A 549 -25.53 -2.67 -57.44
C ASP A 549 -25.99 -2.82 -55.95
N VAL A 550 -25.17 -2.42 -54.97
CA VAL A 550 -25.60 -2.31 -53.55
C VAL A 550 -24.95 -1.11 -52.83
N THR A 551 -25.21 0.13 -53.28
CA THR A 551 -24.60 1.34 -52.66
C THR A 551 -25.54 2.56 -52.57
N SER A 552 -26.85 2.34 -52.40
CA SER A 552 -27.88 3.39 -52.58
C SER A 552 -29.02 3.42 -51.54
N VAL A 553 -28.75 3.07 -50.28
CA VAL A 553 -29.69 3.30 -49.15
C VAL A 553 -28.92 3.87 -47.94
N PHE A 554 -29.57 4.77 -47.17
CA PHE A 554 -29.03 5.54 -46.03
C PHE A 554 -28.15 6.77 -46.35
N THR A 555 -28.51 7.54 -47.38
CA THR A 555 -28.21 8.98 -47.47
C THR A 555 -29.49 9.77 -47.74
N SER A 556 -30.20 10.18 -46.67
CA SER A 556 -31.43 10.97 -46.77
C SER A 556 -31.56 12.00 -45.66
N ASN A 557 -31.34 13.26 -46.02
CA ASN A 557 -31.81 14.52 -45.40
C ASN A 557 -32.12 14.51 -43.89
N MET A 558 -31.17 15.01 -43.08
CA MET A 558 -31.51 15.88 -41.96
C MET A 558 -31.18 17.32 -42.36
N THR A 559 -32.16 18.02 -42.93
CA THR A 559 -32.12 19.46 -43.11
C THR A 559 -32.36 20.15 -41.77
N SER A 560 -31.62 21.22 -41.49
CA SER A 560 -31.70 21.99 -40.26
C SER A 560 -33.00 22.81 -40.15
N ASP A 561 -33.80 22.55 -39.12
CA ASP A 561 -34.46 23.60 -38.31
C ASP A 561 -35.19 23.00 -37.08
N ALA A 562 -34.49 22.94 -35.95
CA ALA A 562 -35.07 22.77 -34.61
C ALA A 562 -34.00 23.05 -33.52
N THR A 563 -34.03 24.23 -32.90
CA THR A 563 -33.05 24.60 -31.86
C THR A 563 -33.38 23.97 -30.50
N SER A 564 -32.97 22.72 -30.30
CA SER A 564 -32.70 22.15 -28.98
C SER A 564 -31.18 21.97 -28.81
N PRO A 565 -30.61 22.20 -27.61
CA PRO A 565 -29.19 22.02 -27.37
C PRO A 565 -28.85 20.53 -27.34
N VAL A 566 -28.55 19.96 -28.52
CA VAL A 566 -27.96 18.63 -28.62
C VAL A 566 -26.61 18.69 -27.91
N LEU A 567 -26.51 18.02 -26.75
CA LEU A 567 -25.23 17.82 -26.09
C LEU A 567 -24.30 17.09 -27.06
N SER A 568 -23.24 17.80 -27.48
CA SER A 568 -22.18 17.27 -28.33
C SER A 568 -21.37 16.23 -27.55
N MET A 569 -21.94 15.04 -27.35
CA MET A 569 -21.26 13.92 -26.71
C MET A 569 -19.95 13.67 -27.45
N CYS A 570 -18.85 13.71 -26.71
CA CYS A 570 -17.53 13.49 -27.25
C CYS A 570 -17.39 12.01 -27.68
N GLY A 571 -17.67 11.75 -28.96
CA GLY A 571 -17.57 10.43 -29.57
C GLY A 571 -16.11 10.08 -29.85
N ALA A 572 -15.43 9.48 -28.88
CA ALA A 572 -14.05 9.05 -29.03
C ALA A 572 -13.82 7.68 -28.40
N ALA A 573 -12.97 6.87 -29.02
CA ALA A 573 -12.51 5.61 -28.47
C ALA A 573 -11.03 5.39 -28.75
N ALA A 574 -10.39 4.66 -27.84
CA ALA A 574 -9.04 4.14 -27.99
C ALA A 574 -9.01 2.64 -27.65
N LEU A 575 -8.22 1.88 -28.42
CA LEU A 575 -7.70 0.59 -27.98
C LEU A 575 -6.28 0.80 -27.49
N SER A 576 -6.09 0.72 -26.17
CA SER A 576 -4.79 0.70 -25.53
C SER A 576 -4.32 -0.73 -25.43
N ILE A 577 -3.19 -1.06 -26.05
CA ILE A 577 -2.47 -2.30 -25.82
C ILE A 577 -1.30 -1.99 -24.88
N TYR A 578 -1.23 -2.69 -23.74
CA TYR A 578 -0.25 -2.40 -22.71
C TYR A 578 0.19 -3.66 -21.95
N ALA A 579 1.36 -3.60 -21.31
CA ALA A 579 1.84 -4.66 -20.43
C ALA A 579 2.14 -4.07 -19.05
N ASP A 580 1.67 -4.76 -18.01
CA ASP A 580 2.06 -4.50 -16.64
C ASP A 580 2.69 -5.73 -15.98
N THR A 581 3.45 -5.50 -14.91
CA THR A 581 3.89 -6.58 -14.02
C THR A 581 3.58 -6.20 -12.60
N GLU A 582 3.06 -7.17 -11.86
CA GLU A 582 2.88 -7.13 -10.42
C GLU A 582 3.79 -8.18 -9.78
N ILE A 583 4.36 -7.86 -8.61
CA ILE A 583 5.14 -8.83 -7.82
C ILE A 583 4.57 -8.85 -6.40
N THR A 584 4.17 -10.02 -5.95
CA THR A 584 3.66 -10.25 -4.58
C THR A 584 4.48 -11.30 -3.86
N ALA A 585 4.48 -11.28 -2.54
CA ALA A 585 5.19 -12.25 -1.71
C ALA A 585 4.39 -12.62 -0.44
N PHE A 586 4.98 -13.47 0.40
CA PHE A 586 4.48 -13.92 1.71
C PHE A 586 3.21 -14.80 1.67
N ALA A 587 2.47 -14.81 0.58
CA ALA A 587 1.35 -15.73 0.36
C ALA A 587 1.48 -16.52 -0.95
N LEU A 588 1.03 -17.78 -0.92
CA LEU A 588 0.70 -18.51 -2.14
C LEU A 588 -0.62 -17.93 -2.71
N PRO A 589 -0.71 -17.63 -4.02
CA PRO A 589 -1.98 -17.21 -4.61
C PRO A 589 -3.06 -18.30 -4.47
N PRO A 590 -4.37 -17.96 -4.40
CA PRO A 590 -5.40 -18.89 -3.91
C PRO A 590 -5.49 -20.24 -4.65
N ALA A 591 -5.27 -20.26 -5.96
CA ALA A 591 -5.25 -21.50 -6.74
C ALA A 591 -4.07 -22.43 -6.39
N PHE A 592 -2.92 -21.86 -6.00
CA PHE A 592 -1.80 -22.65 -5.51
C PHE A 592 -2.10 -23.22 -4.12
N ARG A 593 -2.74 -22.46 -3.21
CA ARG A 593 -3.15 -22.97 -1.87
C ARG A 593 -3.94 -24.27 -1.98
N ALA A 594 -4.91 -24.33 -2.91
CA ALA A 594 -5.71 -25.54 -3.18
C ALA A 594 -4.89 -26.71 -3.78
N SER A 595 -3.73 -26.45 -4.39
CA SER A 595 -2.80 -27.46 -4.94
C SER A 595 -1.66 -27.85 -3.97
N PHE A 596 -1.53 -27.15 -2.86
CA PHE A 596 -0.54 -27.34 -1.79
C PHE A 596 -1.24 -27.67 -0.47
N SER A 597 -2.18 -28.63 -0.49
CA SER A 597 -2.61 -29.31 0.72
C SER A 597 -1.42 -30.00 1.39
N THR A 598 -1.51 -30.23 2.70
CA THR A 598 -0.47 -30.90 3.49
C THR A 598 -0.11 -32.27 2.89
N GLU A 599 -1.12 -33.01 2.42
CA GLU A 599 -1.00 -34.27 1.66
C GLU A 599 -0.27 -34.05 0.32
N GLY A 600 -0.68 -33.05 -0.47
CA GLY A 600 -0.06 -32.71 -1.75
C GLY A 600 1.36 -32.10 -1.64
N ILE A 601 1.86 -31.88 -0.42
CA ILE A 601 3.26 -31.61 -0.09
C ILE A 601 3.96 -32.91 0.38
N GLN A 602 3.32 -33.73 1.21
CA GLN A 602 3.82 -35.06 1.60
C GLN A 602 4.12 -35.94 0.39
N ASP A 603 3.16 -36.08 -0.54
CA ASP A 603 3.30 -36.90 -1.74
C ASP A 603 4.48 -36.42 -2.61
N ALA A 604 4.64 -35.11 -2.77
CA ALA A 604 5.69 -34.53 -3.59
C ALA A 604 7.08 -34.60 -2.93
N ILE A 605 7.16 -34.53 -1.60
CA ILE A 605 8.40 -34.83 -0.84
C ILE A 605 8.71 -36.33 -0.90
N LYS A 606 7.71 -37.20 -0.77
CA LYS A 606 7.83 -38.66 -0.92
C LYS A 606 8.35 -39.04 -2.31
N GLU A 607 7.75 -38.50 -3.36
CA GLU A 607 8.18 -38.66 -4.75
C GLU A 607 9.62 -38.14 -4.95
N ALA A 608 9.97 -36.96 -4.42
CA ALA A 608 11.32 -36.41 -4.53
C ALA A 608 12.39 -37.26 -3.79
N VAL A 609 12.09 -37.77 -2.59
CA VAL A 609 12.98 -38.64 -1.82
C VAL A 609 13.17 -39.99 -2.53
N LEU A 610 12.09 -40.59 -3.04
CA LEU A 610 12.17 -41.85 -3.79
C LEU A 610 12.88 -41.67 -5.14
N ALA A 611 12.66 -40.55 -5.85
CA ALA A 611 13.38 -40.23 -7.08
C ALA A 611 14.88 -39.99 -6.82
N GLY A 612 15.23 -39.29 -5.74
CA GLY A 612 16.62 -39.10 -5.31
C GLY A 612 17.30 -40.41 -4.92
N ALA A 613 16.60 -41.28 -4.19
CA ALA A 613 17.08 -42.62 -3.87
C ALA A 613 17.25 -43.49 -5.13
N GLN A 614 16.30 -43.44 -6.08
CA GLN A 614 16.41 -44.17 -7.35
C GLN A 614 17.53 -43.60 -8.23
N ALA A 615 17.78 -42.30 -8.23
CA ALA A 615 18.91 -41.69 -8.95
C ALA A 615 20.25 -42.12 -8.35
N LEU A 616 20.39 -42.07 -7.01
CA LEU A 616 21.56 -42.60 -6.29
C LEU A 616 21.75 -44.10 -6.58
N LEU A 617 20.68 -44.88 -6.60
CA LEU A 617 20.68 -46.32 -6.85
C LEU A 617 21.07 -46.64 -8.30
N ASN A 618 20.52 -45.92 -9.30
CA ASN A 618 20.94 -46.02 -10.70
C ASN A 618 22.43 -45.69 -10.88
N MET A 619 22.91 -44.66 -10.18
CA MET A 619 24.30 -44.21 -10.17
C MET A 619 25.25 -45.25 -9.54
N MET A 620 24.82 -45.91 -8.46
CA MET A 620 25.55 -47.05 -7.89
C MET A 620 25.50 -48.29 -8.79
N THR A 621 24.35 -48.61 -9.42
CA THR A 621 24.24 -49.78 -10.30
C THR A 621 25.04 -49.65 -11.58
N GLY A 622 25.12 -48.44 -12.17
CA GLY A 622 25.95 -48.17 -13.35
C GLY A 622 27.46 -48.32 -13.10
N VAL A 623 27.90 -48.28 -11.83
CA VAL A 623 29.28 -48.62 -11.42
C VAL A 623 29.38 -50.08 -10.96
N ALA A 624 28.29 -50.64 -10.41
CA ALA A 624 28.25 -51.98 -9.83
C ALA A 624 28.11 -53.14 -10.84
N GLU A 625 27.92 -52.90 -12.14
CA GLU A 625 28.11 -53.96 -13.15
C GLU A 625 29.54 -54.56 -13.07
N CYS A 626 30.49 -53.82 -12.49
CA CYS A 626 31.85 -54.28 -12.20
C CYS A 626 32.01 -55.08 -10.87
N ILE A 627 30.98 -55.23 -10.01
CA ILE A 627 31.12 -55.80 -8.66
C ILE A 627 30.01 -56.83 -8.33
N PRO A 628 30.34 -58.14 -8.26
CA PRO A 628 29.38 -59.18 -7.90
C PRO A 628 28.79 -59.03 -6.50
N GLY A 629 27.47 -59.25 -6.37
CA GLY A 629 26.74 -59.30 -5.08
C GLY A 629 25.90 -58.05 -4.73
N MET A 630 26.02 -56.97 -5.51
CA MET A 630 25.38 -55.67 -5.23
C MET A 630 23.85 -55.66 -5.22
N SER A 631 23.17 -56.65 -5.81
CA SER A 631 21.69 -56.76 -5.77
C SER A 631 21.10 -56.79 -4.36
N THR A 632 21.85 -57.34 -3.39
CA THR A 632 21.49 -57.37 -1.96
C THR A 632 21.50 -55.95 -1.35
N VAL A 633 22.44 -55.11 -1.78
CA VAL A 633 22.55 -53.71 -1.35
C VAL A 633 21.42 -52.87 -1.95
N THR A 634 21.05 -53.15 -3.21
CA THR A 634 19.93 -52.52 -3.90
C THR A 634 18.64 -52.60 -3.06
N SER A 635 18.24 -53.79 -2.60
CA SER A 635 17.02 -53.95 -1.79
C SER A 635 17.08 -53.26 -0.43
N VAL A 636 18.27 -53.21 0.21
CA VAL A 636 18.44 -52.52 1.49
C VAL A 636 18.29 -51.01 1.32
N ILE A 637 18.82 -50.44 0.23
CA ILE A 637 18.75 -49.00 -0.03
C ILE A 637 17.34 -48.56 -0.43
N THR A 638 16.63 -49.33 -1.27
CA THR A 638 15.21 -49.05 -1.56
C THR A 638 14.37 -49.13 -0.29
N SER A 639 14.51 -50.20 0.51
CA SER A 639 13.77 -50.36 1.77
C SER A 639 14.08 -49.25 2.79
N ALA A 640 15.32 -48.76 2.86
CA ALA A 640 15.69 -47.64 3.71
C ALA A 640 15.10 -46.31 3.21
N ALA A 641 15.01 -46.11 1.88
CA ALA A 641 14.39 -44.94 1.28
C ALA A 641 12.87 -44.94 1.50
N ASP A 642 12.19 -46.08 1.34
CA ASP A 642 10.77 -46.25 1.65
C ASP A 642 10.50 -45.94 3.14
N ALA A 643 11.27 -46.53 4.06
CA ALA A 643 11.12 -46.30 5.50
C ALA A 643 11.39 -44.84 5.90
N ALA A 644 12.40 -44.19 5.32
CA ALA A 644 12.67 -42.77 5.54
C ALA A 644 11.54 -41.87 4.97
N SER A 645 10.98 -42.26 3.82
CA SER A 645 9.88 -41.55 3.17
C SER A 645 8.57 -41.66 3.95
N GLU A 646 8.23 -42.86 4.45
CA GLU A 646 7.09 -43.05 5.35
C GLU A 646 7.25 -42.31 6.67
N ALA A 647 8.46 -42.36 7.27
CA ALA A 647 8.75 -41.57 8.46
C ALA A 647 8.52 -40.07 8.22
N LEU A 648 9.12 -39.49 7.16
CA LEU A 648 8.89 -38.10 6.74
C LEU A 648 7.40 -37.78 6.57
N SER A 649 6.65 -38.64 5.86
CA SER A 649 5.22 -38.44 5.63
C SER A 649 4.41 -38.40 6.94
N SER A 650 4.79 -39.18 7.96
CA SER A 650 4.07 -39.28 9.23
C SER A 650 4.15 -38.02 10.12
N LEU A 651 5.14 -37.15 9.90
CA LEU A 651 5.41 -35.98 10.74
C LEU A 651 4.74 -34.71 10.23
N ILE A 652 4.62 -34.60 8.91
CA ILE A 652 4.09 -33.43 8.20
C ILE A 652 2.62 -33.10 8.57
N PRO A 653 1.71 -34.03 8.94
CA PRO A 653 0.38 -33.69 9.47
C PRO A 653 0.41 -32.79 10.71
N THR A 654 1.52 -32.80 11.46
CA THR A 654 1.69 -31.95 12.65
C THR A 654 2.21 -30.54 12.34
N ILE A 655 2.40 -30.21 11.05
CA ILE A 655 2.85 -28.91 10.58
C ILE A 655 1.61 -28.16 10.05
N ASN A 656 0.85 -27.59 10.99
CA ASN A 656 -0.26 -26.68 10.67
C ASN A 656 0.29 -25.35 10.13
N LEU A 657 0.72 -25.36 8.87
CA LEU A 657 1.12 -24.19 8.10
C LEU A 657 -0.14 -23.38 7.79
N ASP A 658 -0.27 -22.20 8.39
CA ASP A 658 -1.36 -21.30 8.02
C ASP A 658 -1.03 -20.63 6.68
N MET A 659 -1.48 -21.28 5.59
CA MET A 659 -1.35 -20.80 4.22
C MET A 659 -2.27 -19.61 3.91
N ASN A 660 -2.99 -19.06 4.90
CA ASN A 660 -3.93 -17.97 4.73
C ASN A 660 -3.35 -16.57 4.95
N LEU A 661 -2.02 -16.45 5.11
CA LEU A 661 -1.33 -15.17 5.12
C LEU A 661 -1.78 -14.27 3.94
N PRO A 662 -1.93 -12.95 4.16
CA PRO A 662 -2.21 -12.00 3.08
C PRO A 662 -0.99 -11.86 2.17
N SER A 663 -1.23 -11.60 0.89
CA SER A 663 -0.16 -11.26 -0.06
C SER A 663 0.32 -9.83 0.17
N LEU A 664 1.59 -9.67 0.50
CA LEU A 664 2.25 -8.36 0.46
C LEU A 664 2.60 -8.05 -1.00
N GLN A 665 2.23 -6.87 -1.51
CA GLN A 665 2.51 -6.48 -2.89
C GLN A 665 3.82 -5.71 -2.96
N LEU A 666 4.94 -6.45 -3.09
CA LEU A 666 6.29 -5.87 -3.21
C LEU A 666 6.40 -4.86 -4.36
N MET A 667 5.65 -5.08 -5.44
CA MET A 667 5.55 -4.15 -6.56
C MET A 667 4.11 -4.10 -7.06
N ALA A 668 3.52 -2.91 -7.05
CA ALA A 668 2.23 -2.61 -7.69
C ALA A 668 2.23 -3.00 -9.18
N PRO A 669 1.06 -3.09 -9.86
CA PRO A 669 1.00 -3.25 -11.31
C PRO A 669 1.62 -2.06 -12.06
N ILE A 670 2.94 -2.11 -12.31
CA ILE A 670 3.67 -1.07 -13.05
C ILE A 670 3.50 -1.34 -14.55
N LYS A 671 3.08 -0.32 -15.28
CA LYS A 671 2.84 -0.35 -16.75
C LYS A 671 4.14 -0.05 -17.50
N PHE A 672 4.87 -1.08 -17.91
CA PHE A 672 6.19 -0.96 -18.57
C PHE A 672 6.09 -0.60 -20.06
N PHE A 673 4.98 -0.92 -20.71
CA PHE A 673 4.72 -0.58 -22.12
C PHE A 673 3.26 -0.19 -22.29
N CYS A 674 2.99 0.80 -23.15
CA CYS A 674 1.64 1.08 -23.65
C CYS A 674 1.71 1.69 -25.06
N LYS A 675 0.86 1.20 -25.98
CA LYS A 675 0.62 1.77 -27.30
C LYS A 675 -0.89 1.89 -27.55
N GLU A 676 -1.32 3.08 -27.97
CA GLU A 676 -2.63 3.27 -28.61
C GLU A 676 -2.57 2.67 -30.02
N VAL A 677 -3.20 1.51 -30.22
CA VAL A 677 -3.15 0.76 -31.49
C VAL A 677 -4.32 1.10 -32.43
N TYR A 678 -5.39 1.65 -31.87
CA TYR A 678 -6.47 2.27 -32.62
C TYR A 678 -6.99 3.48 -31.84
N THR A 679 -7.24 4.57 -32.56
CA THR A 679 -8.00 5.72 -32.07
C THR A 679 -9.01 6.15 -33.13
N THR A 680 -10.14 6.70 -32.70
CA THR A 680 -11.18 7.19 -33.63
C THR A 680 -10.69 8.39 -34.47
N PRO A 681 -11.17 8.59 -35.71
CA PRO A 681 -10.91 9.81 -36.47
C PRO A 681 -11.24 11.06 -35.64
N GLY A 682 -10.31 12.01 -35.55
CA GLY A 682 -10.47 13.21 -34.72
C GLY A 682 -10.16 13.04 -33.22
N PHE A 683 -9.66 11.87 -32.77
CA PHE A 683 -9.33 11.62 -31.36
C PHE A 683 -8.44 12.69 -30.74
N SER A 684 -7.37 13.11 -31.42
CA SER A 684 -6.45 14.16 -30.92
C SER A 684 -7.08 15.55 -30.76
N THR A 685 -8.28 15.78 -31.31
CA THR A 685 -9.07 17.02 -31.15
C THR A 685 -10.35 16.82 -30.34
N ALA A 686 -10.61 15.61 -29.85
CA ALA A 686 -11.81 15.28 -29.08
C ALA A 686 -11.57 15.57 -27.58
N PRO A 687 -12.36 16.43 -26.91
CA PRO A 687 -12.08 16.86 -25.53
C PRO A 687 -11.90 15.73 -24.50
N CYS A 688 -12.64 14.64 -24.66
CA CYS A 688 -12.59 13.44 -23.83
C CYS A 688 -11.37 12.54 -24.07
N ALA A 689 -10.59 12.74 -25.14
CA ALA A 689 -9.43 11.90 -25.44
C ALA A 689 -8.34 11.97 -24.36
N ALA A 690 -8.32 13.03 -23.55
CA ALA A 690 -7.47 13.14 -22.36
C ALA A 690 -7.75 12.04 -21.30
N GLU A 691 -8.99 11.51 -21.25
CA GLU A 691 -9.40 10.43 -20.34
C GLU A 691 -9.28 9.03 -20.96
N LEU A 692 -8.87 8.95 -22.23
CA LEU A 692 -8.76 7.72 -23.02
C LEU A 692 -7.29 7.36 -23.26
N GLY A 693 -7.07 6.29 -24.03
CA GLY A 693 -5.74 5.92 -24.51
C GLY A 693 -4.77 5.48 -23.41
N CYS A 694 -3.48 5.66 -23.67
CA CYS A 694 -2.41 5.09 -22.86
C CYS A 694 -2.14 5.86 -21.56
N LYS A 695 -2.64 7.09 -21.43
CA LYS A 695 -2.53 7.88 -20.20
C LYS A 695 -3.33 7.23 -19.06
N THR A 696 -4.58 6.83 -19.32
CA THR A 696 -5.48 6.30 -18.29
C THR A 696 -5.59 4.78 -18.27
N ALA A 697 -4.99 4.06 -19.22
CA ALA A 697 -4.99 2.59 -19.23
C ALA A 697 -4.12 1.99 -18.11
N GLY A 698 -4.56 0.91 -17.48
CA GLY A 698 -3.84 0.26 -16.37
C GLY A 698 -4.72 -0.66 -15.50
N ARG A 699 -4.10 -1.65 -14.83
CA ARG A 699 -4.75 -2.37 -13.72
C ARG A 699 -4.80 -1.46 -12.49
N THR A 700 -5.93 -1.45 -11.79
CA THR A 700 -5.94 -1.06 -10.37
C THR A 700 -5.32 -2.19 -9.54
N PRO A 701 -4.56 -1.91 -8.46
CA PRO A 701 -4.12 -2.93 -7.51
C PRO A 701 -5.28 -3.80 -6.99
N GLU A 702 -5.01 -5.06 -6.64
CA GLU A 702 -6.05 -5.94 -6.10
C GLU A 702 -6.46 -5.49 -4.68
N PRO A 703 -7.77 -5.31 -4.39
CA PRO A 703 -8.22 -4.92 -3.07
C PRO A 703 -7.84 -5.94 -1.99
N GLY A 704 -7.08 -5.49 -0.98
CA GLY A 704 -6.64 -6.32 0.15
C GLY A 704 -5.17 -6.73 0.12
N ASN A 705 -4.41 -6.38 -0.92
CA ASN A 705 -2.95 -6.42 -0.87
C ASN A 705 -2.42 -5.14 -0.18
N GLU A 706 -1.52 -5.29 0.78
CA GLU A 706 -0.80 -4.16 1.39
C GLU A 706 0.40 -3.77 0.49
N LEU A 707 0.60 -2.46 0.31
CA LEU A 707 1.73 -1.86 -0.39
C LEU A 707 2.81 -1.44 0.61
N PRO A 708 4.11 -1.72 0.35
CA PRO A 708 5.20 -1.08 1.08
C PRO A 708 5.26 0.42 0.75
N PRO A 709 5.85 1.25 1.63
CA PRO A 709 6.01 2.68 1.39
C PRO A 709 6.96 2.94 0.21
N PRO A 710 6.82 4.07 -0.50
CA PRO A 710 7.58 4.34 -1.73
C PRO A 710 9.11 4.29 -1.59
N GLU A 711 9.63 4.51 -0.38
CA GLU A 711 11.06 4.51 -0.05
C GLU A 711 11.73 3.15 -0.24
N GLN A 712 10.98 2.05 -0.23
CA GLN A 712 11.48 0.69 -0.52
C GLN A 712 11.41 0.31 -2.02
N VAL A 713 10.95 1.20 -2.90
CA VAL A 713 10.88 0.94 -4.35
C VAL A 713 11.48 2.12 -5.13
N THR A 714 12.81 2.07 -5.34
CA THR A 714 13.64 3.11 -5.98
C THR A 714 13.40 3.24 -7.49
N ASN A 715 12.21 3.71 -7.86
CA ASN A 715 11.80 3.98 -9.24
C ASN A 715 12.59 5.13 -9.87
N HIS A 716 13.72 4.82 -10.52
CA HIS A 716 14.46 5.77 -11.36
C HIS A 716 13.71 6.10 -12.66
N ALA A 717 12.70 6.96 -12.56
CA ALA A 717 11.94 7.50 -13.68
C ALA A 717 11.83 9.03 -13.59
N SER A 718 12.75 9.77 -14.22
CA SER A 718 12.73 11.24 -14.26
C SER A 718 11.58 11.78 -15.14
N PRO A 719 10.60 12.51 -14.59
CA PRO A 719 9.56 13.13 -15.39
C PRO A 719 10.07 14.45 -16.00
N THR A 720 9.93 14.61 -17.31
CA THR A 720 10.14 15.90 -18.00
C THR A 720 8.82 16.66 -18.14
N SER A 721 8.89 17.99 -18.12
CA SER A 721 7.74 18.85 -17.84
C SER A 721 6.93 19.25 -19.08
N VAL A 722 5.60 19.23 -18.93
CA VAL A 722 4.66 19.98 -19.77
C VAL A 722 3.60 20.57 -18.85
N ALA A 723 3.57 21.89 -18.71
CA ALA A 723 2.55 22.57 -17.89
C ALA A 723 1.21 22.62 -18.63
N SER A 724 0.13 22.29 -17.95
CA SER A 724 -1.24 22.36 -18.48
C SER A 724 -1.76 23.81 -18.53
N THR A 725 -2.67 24.08 -19.47
CA THR A 725 -3.26 25.41 -19.66
C THR A 725 -4.64 25.50 -18.99
N CYS A 726 -4.72 26.25 -17.89
CA CYS A 726 -5.99 26.68 -17.30
C CYS A 726 -6.85 27.44 -18.31
N HIS A 727 -7.91 26.81 -18.84
CA HIS A 727 -8.70 27.39 -19.92
C HIS A 727 -9.52 28.63 -19.51
N ASP A 728 -9.94 28.74 -18.25
CA ASP A 728 -10.84 29.81 -17.78
C ASP A 728 -10.13 31.00 -17.10
N PHE A 729 -8.81 30.95 -16.93
CA PHE A 729 -8.02 32.03 -16.33
C PHE A 729 -6.95 32.51 -17.32
N PRO A 730 -7.20 33.58 -18.10
CA PRO A 730 -6.30 33.96 -19.18
C PRO A 730 -4.97 34.49 -18.64
N MET A 731 -3.90 33.73 -18.90
CA MET A 731 -2.53 34.12 -18.60
C MET A 731 -1.76 34.41 -19.88
N GLY A 732 -0.51 34.84 -19.74
CA GLY A 732 0.45 34.92 -20.82
C GLY A 732 1.82 35.27 -20.28
N ASP A 733 2.65 35.90 -21.11
CA ASP A 733 4.00 36.28 -20.72
C ASP A 733 3.99 37.33 -19.59
N ARG A 734 4.37 36.89 -18.38
CA ARG A 734 4.47 37.68 -17.14
C ARG A 734 3.20 38.51 -16.85
N PHE A 735 2.00 37.97 -17.13
CA PHE A 735 0.73 38.57 -16.72
C PHE A 735 -0.40 37.56 -16.46
N ILE A 736 -1.34 37.96 -15.60
CA ILE A 736 -2.60 37.25 -15.34
C ILE A 736 -3.77 38.22 -15.55
N GLN A 737 -4.82 37.75 -16.22
CA GLN A 737 -6.05 38.51 -16.46
C GLN A 737 -7.17 38.07 -15.49
N ILE A 738 -7.86 39.04 -14.91
CA ILE A 738 -8.98 38.85 -13.98
C ILE A 738 -10.15 39.71 -14.47
N GLY A 739 -11.12 39.09 -15.15
CA GLY A 739 -12.18 39.83 -15.84
C GLY A 739 -11.62 40.82 -16.86
N LYS A 740 -11.93 42.11 -16.68
CA LYS A 740 -11.47 43.22 -17.54
C LYS A 740 -10.10 43.82 -17.14
N TRP A 741 -9.38 43.17 -16.22
CA TRP A 741 -8.16 43.69 -15.61
C TRP A 741 -6.96 42.76 -15.81
N ARG A 742 -5.75 43.31 -15.85
CA ARG A 742 -4.48 42.56 -15.89
C ARG A 742 -3.52 43.02 -14.80
N LEU A 743 -2.91 42.02 -14.17
CA LEU A 743 -1.80 42.13 -13.24
C LEU A 743 -0.55 41.67 -13.99
N ALA A 744 0.42 42.56 -14.23
CA ALA A 744 1.52 42.27 -15.14
C ALA A 744 2.86 42.88 -14.69
N ALA A 745 3.92 42.07 -14.67
CA ALA A 745 5.29 42.57 -14.65
C ALA A 745 5.67 42.97 -16.09
N ILE A 746 5.71 44.27 -16.35
CA ILE A 746 5.96 44.85 -17.69
C ILE A 746 7.43 44.65 -18.10
N ASP A 747 8.32 44.72 -17.12
CA ASP A 747 9.74 44.39 -17.22
C ASP A 747 10.24 43.93 -15.83
N ASP A 748 11.55 43.88 -15.62
CA ASP A 748 12.17 43.47 -14.36
C ASP A 748 12.08 44.52 -13.25
N GLY A 749 11.77 45.77 -13.60
CA GLY A 749 11.66 46.92 -12.71
C GLY A 749 10.25 47.49 -12.52
N HIS A 750 9.25 47.06 -13.29
CA HIS A 750 7.87 47.57 -13.24
C HIS A 750 6.80 46.47 -13.19
N PHE A 751 5.96 46.51 -12.16
CA PHE A 751 4.71 45.77 -12.06
C PHE A 751 3.51 46.72 -12.17
N SER A 752 2.39 46.24 -12.71
CA SER A 752 1.24 47.07 -13.09
C SER A 752 -0.11 46.41 -12.80
N ILE A 753 -1.10 47.25 -12.49
CA ILE A 753 -2.53 46.89 -12.50
C ILE A 753 -3.20 47.76 -13.57
N SER A 754 -3.73 47.14 -14.63
CA SER A 754 -4.22 47.83 -15.83
C SER A 754 -5.54 47.28 -16.36
N HIS A 755 -6.43 48.17 -16.79
CA HIS A 755 -7.77 47.86 -17.31
C HIS A 755 -7.78 47.82 -18.84
N GLN A 756 -8.64 46.98 -19.43
CA GLN A 756 -8.75 46.77 -20.89
C GLN A 756 -9.03 48.06 -21.69
N GLY A 757 -9.54 49.12 -21.04
CA GLY A 757 -9.75 50.44 -21.64
C GLY A 757 -8.46 51.25 -21.87
N GLY A 758 -7.29 50.62 -21.90
CA GLY A 758 -6.00 51.29 -22.15
C GLY A 758 -5.50 52.18 -21.00
N ARG A 759 -5.95 51.90 -19.76
CA ARG A 759 -5.58 52.68 -18.57
C ARG A 759 -4.86 51.83 -17.54
N THR A 760 -3.69 52.30 -17.11
CA THR A 760 -2.93 51.75 -16.00
C THR A 760 -3.32 52.52 -14.74
N ALA A 761 -3.78 51.80 -13.71
CA ALA A 761 -4.29 52.40 -12.49
C ALA A 761 -3.23 52.52 -11.39
N GLN A 762 -2.23 51.65 -11.39
CA GLN A 762 -1.07 51.73 -10.50
C GLN A 762 0.14 51.04 -11.15
N ILE A 763 1.31 51.66 -11.01
CA ILE A 763 2.60 51.04 -11.29
C ILE A 763 3.38 50.94 -9.98
N PHE A 764 4.00 49.79 -9.76
CA PHE A 764 4.88 49.48 -8.62
C PHE A 764 6.27 49.23 -9.18
N ARG A 765 7.30 49.86 -8.61
CA ARG A 765 8.68 49.70 -9.07
C ARG A 765 9.49 48.77 -8.17
N SER A 766 10.55 48.18 -8.72
CA SER A 766 11.49 47.33 -7.96
C SER A 766 12.26 48.09 -6.87
N ASP A 767 12.37 49.41 -6.99
CA ASP A 767 12.88 50.32 -5.95
C ASP A 767 11.86 50.65 -4.84
N GLY A 768 10.68 50.02 -4.87
CA GLY A 768 9.59 50.23 -3.91
C GLY A 768 8.72 51.46 -4.17
N THR A 769 9.04 52.29 -5.17
CA THR A 769 8.25 53.50 -5.46
C THR A 769 6.93 53.20 -6.18
N LEU A 770 5.94 54.07 -5.94
CA LEU A 770 4.57 53.93 -6.43
C LEU A 770 4.23 55.08 -7.38
N HIS A 771 3.82 54.76 -8.62
CA HIS A 771 3.24 55.75 -9.53
C HIS A 771 1.73 55.49 -9.73
N PRO A 772 0.86 56.30 -9.08
CA PRO A 772 -0.58 56.19 -9.26
C PRO A 772 -1.01 56.57 -10.68
N GLY A 773 -2.15 56.01 -11.10
CA GLY A 773 -2.86 56.43 -12.31
C GLY A 773 -3.70 57.71 -12.10
N PRO A 774 -4.39 58.20 -13.15
CA PRO A 774 -4.62 57.52 -14.42
C PRO A 774 -3.46 57.68 -15.40
N ARG A 775 -2.93 56.54 -15.86
CA ARG A 775 -1.82 56.46 -16.82
C ARG A 775 -2.19 55.65 -18.06
N SER A 776 -1.38 55.75 -19.11
CA SER A 776 -1.54 55.01 -20.38
C SER A 776 -0.26 54.28 -20.83
N ASP A 777 0.83 54.46 -20.10
CA ASP A 777 2.06 53.68 -20.16
C ASP A 777 1.99 52.47 -19.20
N TYR A 778 2.92 51.52 -19.37
CA TYR A 778 3.05 50.30 -18.54
C TYR A 778 1.75 49.45 -18.41
N GLY A 779 0.94 49.40 -19.47
CA GLY A 779 -0.28 48.57 -19.51
C GLY A 779 -0.02 47.15 -20.01
N GLY A 780 -0.47 46.12 -19.27
CA GLY A 780 -0.28 44.70 -19.61
C GLY A 780 -1.09 44.18 -20.81
N TRP A 781 -1.82 45.06 -21.50
CA TRP A 781 -2.76 44.71 -22.57
C TRP A 781 -2.12 44.57 -23.97
N GLY A 782 -0.89 45.04 -24.15
CA GLY A 782 -0.12 44.81 -25.39
C GLY A 782 0.39 43.37 -25.57
N ARG A 783 0.23 42.48 -24.57
CA ARG A 783 0.66 41.08 -24.63
C ARG A 783 -0.48 40.14 -25.02
N SER A 784 -0.17 39.13 -25.83
CA SER A 784 -1.12 38.06 -26.18
C SER A 784 -1.39 37.12 -25.01
N ILE A 785 -2.61 36.58 -24.95
CA ILE A 785 -2.96 35.44 -24.08
C ILE A 785 -2.24 34.20 -24.62
N GLY A 786 -1.74 33.33 -23.72
CA GLY A 786 -0.99 32.14 -24.09
C GLY A 786 -0.40 31.44 -22.88
N ALA A 787 0.72 30.73 -23.07
CA ALA A 787 1.41 30.06 -21.97
C ALA A 787 1.86 31.06 -20.88
N SER A 788 1.74 30.65 -19.62
CA SER A 788 2.00 31.39 -18.38
C SER A 788 3.50 31.63 -18.10
N LYS A 789 4.24 32.11 -19.11
CA LYS A 789 5.70 32.31 -19.03
C LYS A 789 6.06 33.30 -17.91
N GLY A 790 7.05 32.94 -17.11
CA GLY A 790 7.51 33.77 -16.00
C GLY A 790 6.48 33.99 -14.89
N ILE A 791 5.48 33.10 -14.77
CA ILE A 791 4.59 33.02 -13.61
C ILE A 791 5.01 31.79 -12.78
N LYS A 792 5.07 31.96 -11.47
CA LYS A 792 5.37 30.89 -10.50
C LYS A 792 4.48 31.03 -9.27
N PHE A 793 4.52 30.04 -8.39
CA PHE A 793 3.67 29.94 -7.21
C PHE A 793 4.47 29.51 -5.97
N GLY A 794 3.82 29.57 -4.81
CA GLY A 794 4.25 28.97 -3.55
C GLY A 794 3.22 29.25 -2.45
N PHE A 795 3.58 29.00 -1.19
CA PHE A 795 2.65 29.13 -0.06
C PHE A 795 2.10 30.57 0.10
N GLN A 796 0.83 30.71 -0.24
CA GLN A 796 0.01 31.93 -0.23
C GLN A 796 0.57 33.09 -1.08
N PHE A 797 1.46 32.82 -2.03
CA PHE A 797 1.99 33.83 -2.95
C PHE A 797 2.03 33.38 -4.42
N ILE A 798 1.85 34.35 -5.30
CA ILE A 798 2.03 34.21 -6.75
C ILE A 798 3.14 35.14 -7.21
N GLN A 799 4.09 34.61 -7.97
CA GLN A 799 5.18 35.38 -8.56
C GLN A 799 4.87 35.66 -10.04
N ILE A 800 4.96 36.92 -10.44
CA ILE A 800 4.79 37.36 -11.81
C ILE A 800 6.07 38.12 -12.19
N GLY A 801 6.91 37.49 -13.01
CA GLY A 801 8.27 37.95 -13.27
C GLY A 801 9.11 38.02 -12.00
N ASN A 802 9.55 39.23 -11.66
CA ASN A 802 10.36 39.49 -10.46
C ASN A 802 9.51 39.92 -9.25
N PHE A 803 8.18 40.02 -9.39
CA PHE A 803 7.30 40.54 -8.35
C PHE A 803 6.49 39.42 -7.70
N ARG A 804 6.42 39.38 -6.36
CA ARG A 804 5.54 38.45 -5.62
C ARG A 804 4.37 39.22 -5.02
N LEU A 805 3.16 38.69 -5.20
CA LEU A 805 1.95 39.08 -4.50
C LEU A 805 1.57 37.96 -3.55
N GLY A 806 1.26 38.25 -2.29
CA GLY A 806 0.87 37.20 -1.36
C GLY A 806 0.41 37.66 0.01
N ALA A 807 -0.21 36.75 0.75
CA ALA A 807 -0.49 36.92 2.16
C ALA A 807 0.79 36.61 2.96
N VAL A 808 1.30 37.58 3.72
CA VAL A 808 2.41 37.33 4.66
C VAL A 808 1.88 36.56 5.86
N ASP A 809 0.70 36.93 6.34
CA ASP A 809 -0.06 36.20 7.36
C ASP A 809 -1.57 36.43 7.18
N ASP A 810 -2.35 36.19 8.23
CA ASP A 810 -3.80 36.39 8.28
C ASP A 810 -4.25 37.87 8.31
N ALA A 811 -3.33 38.85 8.37
CA ALA A 811 -3.59 40.27 8.54
C ALA A 811 -2.80 41.18 7.57
N HIS A 812 -1.69 40.70 7.01
CA HIS A 812 -0.79 41.45 6.13
C HIS A 812 -0.75 40.90 4.70
N PHE A 813 -1.02 41.78 3.73
CA PHE A 813 -0.87 41.51 2.30
C PHE A 813 0.33 42.25 1.73
N SER A 814 1.12 41.58 0.89
CA SER A 814 2.37 42.10 0.33
C SER A 814 2.41 42.05 -1.19
N LEU A 815 3.06 43.05 -1.78
CA LEU A 815 3.56 43.08 -3.14
C LEU A 815 5.02 43.54 -3.07
N SER A 816 5.96 42.63 -3.37
CA SER A 816 7.40 42.81 -3.15
C SER A 816 8.24 42.37 -4.36
N CYS A 817 9.54 42.71 -4.34
CA CYS A 817 10.52 42.42 -5.40
C CYS A 817 11.89 42.04 -4.78
N PRO A 818 12.75 41.23 -5.40
CA PRO A 818 14.12 41.04 -4.92
C PRO A 818 14.82 42.37 -4.70
N GLY A 819 15.46 42.52 -3.54
CA GLY A 819 16.12 43.76 -3.12
C GLY A 819 15.28 44.68 -2.23
N THR A 820 13.94 44.55 -2.19
CA THR A 820 13.11 45.30 -1.22
C THR A 820 13.18 44.62 0.15
N LEU A 821 14.26 44.89 0.90
CA LEU A 821 14.52 44.36 2.24
C LEU A 821 13.57 44.97 3.29
N GLY A 822 12.39 44.39 3.43
CA GLY A 822 11.46 44.66 4.52
C GLY A 822 10.82 43.38 5.05
N ASP A 823 10.56 43.34 6.35
CA ASP A 823 10.16 42.14 7.10
C ASP A 823 8.81 41.52 6.66
N TRP A 824 8.09 42.18 5.76
CA TRP A 824 6.75 41.81 5.27
C TRP A 824 6.78 41.41 3.78
N GLY A 825 7.84 40.74 3.35
CA GLY A 825 7.93 40.10 2.03
C GLY A 825 7.20 38.75 1.96
N THR A 826 7.26 38.12 0.78
CA THR A 826 7.01 36.67 0.63
C THR A 826 8.19 35.98 -0.09
N PHE A 827 9.39 36.56 -0.01
CA PHE A 827 10.63 36.08 -0.64
C PHE A 827 11.45 35.14 0.27
N ASP A 828 11.13 35.10 1.56
CA ASP A 828 11.47 34.07 2.53
C ASP A 828 11.00 32.67 2.10
N ARG A 829 9.92 32.59 1.32
CA ARG A 829 9.28 31.33 0.92
C ARG A 829 9.90 30.75 -0.34
N HIS A 830 10.04 29.43 -0.37
CA HIS A 830 10.44 28.75 -1.60
C HIS A 830 9.32 28.77 -2.66
N GLU A 831 9.75 28.69 -3.93
CA GLU A 831 8.85 28.46 -5.06
C GLU A 831 8.39 27.00 -5.03
N GLY A 832 7.12 26.74 -5.35
CA GLY A 832 6.54 25.41 -5.28
C GLY A 832 5.02 25.41 -5.41
N ASN A 833 4.37 24.47 -4.72
CA ASN A 833 2.92 24.29 -4.72
C ASN A 833 2.17 25.59 -4.32
N PRO A 834 1.19 26.09 -5.10
CA PRO A 834 0.32 27.23 -4.77
C PRO A 834 -0.55 27.12 -3.49
N ALA A 835 -0.03 26.61 -2.37
CA ALA A 835 -0.79 26.29 -1.17
C ALA A 835 -1.50 27.52 -0.56
N GLY A 836 -2.81 27.41 -0.33
CA GLY A 836 -3.62 28.53 0.14
C GLY A 836 -3.98 29.55 -0.95
N ILE A 837 -3.82 29.20 -2.24
CA ILE A 837 -4.27 29.98 -3.39
C ILE A 837 -5.51 29.35 -4.00
N SER A 838 -6.53 30.16 -4.30
CA SER A 838 -7.71 29.72 -5.04
C SER A 838 -8.19 30.79 -6.01
N PHE A 839 -9.02 30.38 -6.97
CA PHE A 839 -9.58 31.24 -8.00
C PHE A 839 -11.11 31.14 -7.97
N GLY A 840 -11.82 32.16 -8.44
CA GLY A 840 -13.29 32.17 -8.57
C GLY A 840 -13.76 33.14 -9.64
N ASP A 841 -15.07 33.39 -9.76
CA ASP A 841 -15.62 34.34 -10.75
C ASP A 841 -14.88 35.68 -10.65
N ARG A 842 -13.99 35.93 -11.62
CA ARG A 842 -13.15 37.12 -11.73
C ARG A 842 -12.49 37.54 -10.41
N PHE A 843 -11.97 36.58 -9.62
CA PHE A 843 -11.06 36.87 -8.52
C PHE A 843 -9.98 35.78 -8.31
N LEU A 844 -8.86 36.23 -7.76
CA LEU A 844 -7.77 35.43 -7.19
C LEU A 844 -7.83 35.60 -5.66
N GLN A 845 -7.69 34.52 -4.90
CA GLN A 845 -7.53 34.53 -3.45
C GLN A 845 -6.12 34.03 -3.08
N LEU A 846 -5.43 34.78 -2.21
CA LEU A 846 -4.12 34.48 -1.65
C LEU A 846 -4.26 34.52 -0.13
N GLY A 847 -4.24 33.35 0.53
CA GLY A 847 -4.56 33.25 1.96
C GLY A 847 -5.94 33.84 2.27
N LYS A 848 -5.98 34.84 3.16
CA LYS A 848 -7.21 35.57 3.53
C LYS A 848 -7.51 36.81 2.66
N PHE A 849 -6.75 37.07 1.60
CA PHE A 849 -6.92 38.24 0.73
C PHE A 849 -7.45 37.85 -0.64
N ARG A 850 -8.30 38.70 -1.22
CA ARG A 850 -8.84 38.55 -2.58
C ARG A 850 -8.50 39.76 -3.44
N LEU A 851 -8.07 39.48 -4.66
CA LEU A 851 -7.81 40.43 -5.72
C LEU A 851 -8.79 40.14 -6.85
N GLY A 852 -9.73 41.04 -7.14
CA GLY A 852 -10.86 40.71 -8.03
C GLY A 852 -11.54 41.89 -8.72
N ASP A 853 -12.10 41.61 -9.89
CA ASP A 853 -12.94 42.52 -10.64
C ASP A 853 -14.38 42.50 -10.10
N ALA A 854 -14.84 43.63 -9.56
CA ALA A 854 -16.17 43.77 -8.98
C ALA A 854 -17.26 43.71 -10.07
N ASP A 855 -17.14 44.57 -11.08
CA ASP A 855 -18.23 44.95 -11.98
C ASP A 855 -17.77 45.29 -13.41
N GLY A 856 -16.50 45.00 -13.75
CA GLY A 856 -15.87 45.40 -15.00
C GLY A 856 -15.36 46.85 -15.00
N ASN A 857 -15.54 47.62 -13.92
CA ASN A 857 -15.05 48.99 -13.78
C ASN A 857 -14.19 49.20 -12.53
N HIS A 858 -14.29 48.32 -11.53
CA HIS A 858 -13.55 48.41 -10.27
C HIS A 858 -12.79 47.11 -9.99
N PHE A 859 -11.46 47.19 -9.87
CA PHE A 859 -10.64 46.11 -9.30
C PHE A 859 -10.41 46.39 -7.82
N LEU A 860 -10.58 45.37 -6.99
CA LEU A 860 -10.51 45.46 -5.54
C LEU A 860 -9.38 44.57 -5.00
N VAL A 861 -8.70 45.03 -3.97
CA VAL A 861 -7.91 44.17 -3.07
C VAL A 861 -8.57 44.23 -1.69
N SER A 862 -9.10 43.10 -1.22
CA SER A 862 -9.93 43.03 -0.01
C SER A 862 -9.59 41.81 0.84
N HIS A 863 -9.59 41.98 2.16
CA HIS A 863 -9.50 40.89 3.12
C HIS A 863 -10.89 40.27 3.36
N ILE A 864 -10.97 38.95 3.60
CA ILE A 864 -12.24 38.23 3.72
C ILE A 864 -13.13 38.68 4.89
N ASN A 865 -12.58 39.36 5.91
CA ASN A 865 -13.35 39.89 7.05
C ASN A 865 -14.31 41.05 6.69
N GLY A 866 -14.31 41.55 5.46
CA GLY A 866 -15.14 42.68 5.05
C GLY A 866 -14.38 43.99 4.78
N GLN A 867 -13.04 44.02 4.87
CA GLN A 867 -12.24 45.22 4.60
C GLN A 867 -11.60 45.23 3.20
N THR A 868 -12.04 46.14 2.33
CA THR A 868 -11.37 46.49 1.07
C THR A 868 -10.24 47.48 1.34
N MET A 869 -9.01 47.08 1.05
CA MET A 869 -7.80 47.88 1.31
C MET A 869 -7.53 48.91 0.21
N GLN A 870 -7.78 48.54 -1.05
CA GLN A 870 -7.55 49.41 -2.21
C GLN A 870 -8.55 49.13 -3.33
N ILE A 871 -8.99 50.18 -4.02
CA ILE A 871 -9.82 50.13 -5.23
C ILE A 871 -9.08 50.82 -6.38
N TYR A 872 -9.11 50.20 -7.56
CA TYR A 872 -8.61 50.74 -8.81
C TYR A 872 -9.77 50.85 -9.81
N ARG A 873 -9.85 51.94 -10.57
CA ARG A 873 -10.96 52.22 -11.50
C ARG A 873 -10.55 52.08 -12.98
N SER A 874 -11.51 51.74 -13.83
CA SER A 874 -11.34 51.54 -15.27
C SER A 874 -10.86 52.77 -16.04
N ASP A 875 -11.05 53.96 -15.46
CA ASP A 875 -10.50 55.25 -15.91
C ASP A 875 -9.01 55.45 -15.55
N GLY A 876 -8.46 54.59 -14.67
CA GLY A 876 -7.10 54.63 -14.15
C GLY A 876 -6.94 55.31 -12.79
N THR A 877 -7.99 55.84 -12.18
CA THR A 877 -7.91 56.46 -10.84
C THR A 877 -7.91 55.42 -9.72
N LEU A 878 -7.47 55.84 -8.52
CA LEU A 878 -7.49 55.04 -7.30
C LEU A 878 -8.50 55.59 -6.29
N HIS A 879 -9.12 54.71 -5.51
CA HIS A 879 -9.81 55.08 -4.26
C HIS A 879 -9.21 54.29 -3.09
N PRO A 880 -8.60 54.96 -2.10
CA PRO A 880 -7.98 54.28 -0.96
C PRO A 880 -9.02 53.60 -0.05
N GLY A 881 -8.56 52.61 0.71
CA GLY A 881 -9.25 52.04 1.88
C GLY A 881 -8.50 52.36 3.18
N PRO A 882 -8.76 51.62 4.28
CA PRO A 882 -9.70 50.51 4.38
C PRO A 882 -11.17 50.98 4.32
N ARG A 883 -12.02 50.25 3.60
CA ARG A 883 -13.47 50.53 3.45
C ARG A 883 -14.29 49.26 3.32
N THR A 884 -15.57 49.29 3.72
CA THR A 884 -16.43 48.09 3.82
C THR A 884 -17.50 47.99 2.73
N ASP A 885 -17.86 49.12 2.12
CA ASP A 885 -18.98 49.29 1.17
C ASP A 885 -18.81 48.54 -0.16
N TRP A 886 -17.58 48.23 -0.56
CA TRP A 886 -17.28 47.45 -1.77
C TRP A 886 -16.99 45.97 -1.53
N THR A 887 -16.70 45.56 -0.30
CA THR A 887 -16.00 44.28 -0.07
C THR A 887 -16.85 43.07 -0.46
N SER A 888 -18.15 43.12 -0.18
CA SER A 888 -19.12 42.08 -0.55
C SER A 888 -19.15 41.80 -2.06
N ARG A 889 -18.72 42.74 -2.93
CA ARG A 889 -18.68 42.54 -4.38
C ARG A 889 -17.74 41.42 -4.81
N ILE A 890 -16.71 41.09 -4.02
CA ILE A 890 -15.79 39.95 -4.28
C ILE A 890 -15.69 38.95 -3.12
N THR A 891 -15.97 39.32 -1.86
CA THR A 891 -15.94 38.35 -0.75
C THR A 891 -17.18 37.46 -0.66
N SER A 892 -18.31 37.85 -1.25
CA SER A 892 -19.51 36.99 -1.32
C SER A 892 -19.43 35.86 -2.34
N ARG A 893 -18.49 35.91 -3.28
CA ARG A 893 -18.34 34.88 -4.32
C ARG A 893 -17.70 33.63 -3.74
N GLY A 894 -18.19 32.45 -4.11
CA GLY A 894 -17.46 31.21 -3.85
C GLY A 894 -16.16 31.14 -4.70
N PRO A 895 -15.12 30.42 -4.24
CA PRO A 895 -14.15 29.85 -5.17
C PRO A 895 -14.87 29.08 -6.29
N ALA A 896 -14.30 29.04 -7.49
CA ALA A 896 -14.91 28.31 -8.60
C ALA A 896 -14.81 26.80 -8.33
N PRO A 897 -15.91 26.03 -8.47
CA PRO A 897 -15.84 24.56 -8.51
C PRO A 897 -14.91 24.02 -9.61
N TRP A 898 -14.64 24.85 -10.63
CA TRP A 898 -13.74 24.60 -11.74
C TRP A 898 -12.40 25.36 -11.61
N THR A 899 -11.93 25.68 -10.38
CA THR A 899 -10.48 25.91 -10.18
C THR A 899 -9.74 24.79 -10.88
N CYS A 900 -8.85 25.12 -11.83
CA CYS A 900 -8.34 24.16 -12.80
C CYS A 900 -7.90 22.88 -12.08
N LYS A 901 -8.28 21.71 -12.60
CA LYS A 901 -8.09 20.40 -11.94
C LYS A 901 -6.68 20.29 -11.32
N ASP A 902 -5.69 20.57 -12.17
CA ASP A 902 -4.28 20.55 -11.81
C ASP A 902 -3.83 21.75 -10.95
N ILE A 903 -4.49 22.92 -10.98
CA ILE A 903 -4.20 24.04 -10.06
C ILE A 903 -4.74 23.80 -8.66
N ALA A 904 -5.88 23.12 -8.48
CA ALA A 904 -6.36 22.79 -7.15
C ALA A 904 -5.42 21.78 -6.46
N GLU A 905 -5.01 20.74 -7.19
CA GLU A 905 -4.03 19.74 -6.77
C GLU A 905 -2.61 20.34 -6.62
N MET A 906 -2.12 21.16 -7.56
CA MET A 906 -0.85 21.87 -7.38
C MET A 906 -0.92 22.84 -6.19
N ALA A 907 -2.06 23.49 -5.93
CA ALA A 907 -2.20 24.42 -4.83
C ALA A 907 -2.14 23.69 -3.49
N TYR A 908 -3.20 22.95 -3.17
CA TYR A 908 -3.43 22.42 -1.84
C TYR A 908 -2.79 21.04 -1.60
N GLY A 909 -1.99 20.57 -2.57
CA GLY A 909 -1.43 19.23 -2.64
C GLY A 909 -2.30 18.31 -3.50
N VAL A 910 -1.68 17.36 -4.20
CA VAL A 910 -2.38 16.13 -4.61
C VAL A 910 -2.91 15.53 -3.30
N CYS A 911 -4.20 15.21 -3.24
CA CYS A 911 -4.94 14.94 -1.99
C CYS A 911 -4.15 14.08 -1.00
N ASP A 912 -3.57 14.77 -0.03
CA ASP A 912 -2.39 14.30 0.69
C ASP A 912 -2.79 13.24 1.73
N PRO A 913 -2.30 11.99 1.67
CA PRO A 913 -2.62 10.97 2.68
C PRO A 913 -2.26 11.39 4.11
N ASP A 914 -1.39 12.40 4.27
CA ASP A 914 -1.00 12.96 5.57
C ASP A 914 -1.96 14.04 6.11
N PHE A 915 -3.01 14.45 5.35
CA PHE A 915 -4.07 15.31 5.92
C PHE A 915 -4.71 14.65 7.15
N GLY A 916 -4.84 13.33 7.10
CA GLY A 916 -5.36 12.49 8.15
C GLY A 916 -5.27 11.03 7.75
N SER A 917 -4.38 10.29 8.40
CA SER A 917 -4.19 8.86 8.19
C SER A 917 -5.19 8.03 9.00
N TRP A 918 -5.40 6.76 8.61
CA TRP A 918 -6.45 5.89 9.18
C TRP A 918 -5.92 4.50 9.53
N GLY A 919 -6.73 3.69 10.20
CA GLY A 919 -6.47 2.27 10.42
C GLY A 919 -7.58 1.61 11.24
N ASP A 920 -7.31 0.45 11.85
CA ASP A 920 -8.29 -0.24 12.71
C ASP A 920 -8.75 0.66 13.86
N ARG A 921 -9.99 1.16 13.76
CA ARG A 921 -10.68 2.00 14.74
C ARG A 921 -9.82 3.16 15.24
N PHE A 922 -9.06 3.82 14.36
CA PHE A 922 -8.43 5.10 14.68
C PHE A 922 -8.34 6.07 13.50
N ILE A 923 -8.28 7.35 13.84
CA ILE A 923 -7.92 8.47 12.96
C ILE A 923 -6.62 9.06 13.49
N GLN A 924 -5.66 9.31 12.60
CA GLN A 924 -4.43 10.04 12.89
C GLN A 924 -4.52 11.44 12.28
N LEU A 925 -4.17 12.46 13.06
CA LEU A 925 -4.12 13.86 12.66
C LEU A 925 -2.72 14.36 13.01
N GLY A 926 -1.81 14.36 12.04
CA GLY A 926 -0.39 14.63 12.30
C GLY A 926 0.19 13.67 13.34
N GLU A 927 0.73 14.24 14.42
CA GLU A 927 1.43 13.51 15.48
C GLU A 927 0.51 12.86 16.53
N TRP A 928 -0.80 12.82 16.26
CA TRP A 928 -1.84 12.47 17.22
C TRP A 928 -2.83 11.44 16.68
N ARG A 929 -3.28 10.51 17.53
CA ARG A 929 -4.30 9.51 17.21
C ARG A 929 -5.51 9.56 18.13
N LEU A 930 -6.67 9.36 17.51
CA LEU A 930 -8.03 9.31 18.04
C LEU A 930 -8.56 7.89 17.84
N ALA A 931 -8.64 7.06 18.88
CA ALA A 931 -8.79 5.61 18.70
C ALA A 931 -9.74 4.92 19.69
N ALA A 932 -10.58 4.01 19.21
CA ALA A 932 -11.25 3.03 20.08
C ALA A 932 -10.32 1.82 20.27
N ILE A 933 -9.70 1.74 21.44
CA ILE A 933 -8.67 0.74 21.76
C ILE A 933 -9.29 -0.66 21.89
N ASP A 934 -10.50 -0.75 22.43
CA ASP A 934 -11.29 -1.97 22.48
C ASP A 934 -12.79 -1.65 22.31
N ALA A 935 -13.67 -2.44 22.94
CA ALA A 935 -15.10 -2.20 22.94
C ALA A 935 -15.56 -1.15 23.97
N THR A 936 -14.71 -0.75 24.92
CA THR A 936 -15.07 0.04 26.11
C THR A 936 -14.13 1.21 26.44
N HIS A 937 -13.04 1.40 25.68
CA HIS A 937 -12.08 2.51 25.84
C HIS A 937 -11.84 3.25 24.52
N PHE A 938 -12.02 4.57 24.53
CA PHE A 938 -11.57 5.51 23.49
C PHE A 938 -10.46 6.39 24.03
N SER A 939 -9.43 6.68 23.25
CA SER A 939 -8.26 7.46 23.70
C SER A 939 -7.77 8.49 22.69
N ILE A 940 -7.08 9.49 23.24
CA ILE A 940 -6.34 10.52 22.51
C ILE A 940 -4.87 10.38 22.88
N SER A 941 -4.01 10.02 21.92
CA SER A 941 -2.60 9.70 22.19
C SER A 941 -1.64 10.28 21.16
N HIS A 942 -0.53 10.86 21.63
CA HIS A 942 0.54 11.47 20.84
C HIS A 942 1.68 10.46 20.57
N LYS A 943 2.43 10.61 19.46
CA LYS A 943 3.47 9.65 19.04
C LYS A 943 4.57 9.36 20.07
N ALA A 944 4.84 10.30 20.99
CA ALA A 944 5.83 10.12 22.07
C ALA A 944 5.39 9.13 23.18
N GLY A 945 4.54 8.15 22.86
CA GLY A 945 4.07 7.13 23.80
C GLY A 945 3.20 7.66 24.93
N LYS A 946 2.45 8.75 24.70
CA LYS A 946 1.62 9.41 25.74
C LYS A 946 0.16 9.52 25.37
N THR A 947 -0.68 9.02 26.26
CA THR A 947 -2.14 9.15 26.21
C THR A 947 -2.56 10.32 27.10
N ALA A 948 -3.27 11.29 26.49
CA ALA A 948 -3.67 12.54 27.15
C ALA A 948 -5.07 12.47 27.78
N GLN A 949 -5.96 11.66 27.21
CA GLN A 949 -7.30 11.41 27.74
C GLN A 949 -7.79 10.02 27.31
N ILE A 950 -8.46 9.32 28.23
CA ILE A 950 -9.24 8.11 27.94
C ILE A 950 -10.70 8.38 28.34
N TYR A 951 -11.63 7.97 27.49
CA TYR A 951 -13.07 8.01 27.69
C TYR A 951 -13.56 6.56 27.76
N ARG A 952 -14.33 6.23 28.79
CA ARG A 952 -14.82 4.86 29.02
C ARG A 952 -16.27 4.68 28.58
N SER A 953 -16.67 3.43 28.36
CA SER A 953 -18.05 3.08 27.99
C SER A 953 -19.08 3.43 29.05
N ASP A 954 -18.68 3.31 30.31
CA ASP A 954 -19.42 3.75 31.49
C ASP A 954 -19.56 5.28 31.61
N GLY A 955 -18.98 6.06 30.68
CA GLY A 955 -19.04 7.51 30.64
C GLY A 955 -18.00 8.23 31.50
N THR A 956 -17.11 7.52 32.18
CA THR A 956 -16.06 8.14 33.01
C THR A 956 -14.82 8.57 32.21
N LEU A 957 -14.05 9.48 32.81
CA LEU A 957 -12.90 10.15 32.19
C LEU A 957 -11.63 9.87 32.98
N HIS A 958 -10.59 9.39 32.29
CA HIS A 958 -9.25 9.21 32.87
C HIS A 958 -8.26 10.13 32.13
N PRO A 959 -7.94 11.31 32.69
CA PRO A 959 -6.96 12.23 32.10
C PRO A 959 -5.54 11.68 32.21
N GLY A 960 -4.64 12.22 31.38
CA GLY A 960 -3.22 11.93 31.40
C GLY A 960 -2.40 12.83 32.36
N PRO A 961 -1.07 12.65 32.38
CA PRO A 961 -0.29 11.87 31.42
C PRO A 961 -0.27 10.37 31.74
N ARG A 962 -0.50 9.51 30.72
CA ARG A 962 -0.38 8.05 30.83
C ARG A 962 0.46 7.47 29.70
N SER A 963 0.98 6.25 29.89
CA SER A 963 1.70 5.48 28.85
C SER A 963 0.90 4.24 28.37
N ASP A 964 -0.28 3.98 28.94
CA ASP A 964 -1.20 2.91 28.52
C ASP A 964 -2.29 3.46 27.56
N TRP A 965 -3.03 2.57 26.91
CA TRP A 965 -4.14 2.90 25.99
C TRP A 965 -3.78 3.77 24.78
N GLY A 966 -2.50 3.85 24.39
CA GLY A 966 -2.07 4.45 23.13
C GLY A 966 -2.38 3.54 21.94
N SER A 967 -2.70 4.11 20.79
CA SER A 967 -3.02 3.37 19.54
C SER A 967 -1.87 3.30 18.54
N TRP A 968 -0.66 3.70 18.93
CA TRP A 968 0.51 3.79 18.06
C TRP A 968 1.09 2.43 17.65
N SER A 969 0.74 1.35 18.35
CA SER A 969 1.03 -0.03 17.96
C SER A 969 0.15 -0.57 16.82
N ARG A 970 -0.88 0.16 16.37
CA ARG A 970 -1.68 -0.21 15.19
C ARG A 970 -1.03 0.31 13.91
N PRO A 971 -0.97 -0.46 12.81
CA PRO A 971 -0.52 0.05 11.53
C PRO A 971 -1.49 1.10 10.97
N ILE A 972 -0.95 2.03 10.17
CA ILE A 972 -1.76 2.85 9.26
C ILE A 972 -2.25 1.94 8.14
N GLY A 973 -3.49 2.10 7.71
CA GLY A 973 -4.11 1.25 6.69
C GLY A 973 -5.62 1.48 6.56
N PHE A 974 -6.35 0.42 6.24
CA PHE A 974 -7.78 0.50 5.97
C PHE A 974 -8.60 0.92 7.21
N PRO A 975 -9.58 1.84 7.08
CA PRO A 975 -10.34 2.43 8.20
C PRO A 975 -11.40 1.48 8.80
N TYR A 976 -10.97 0.32 9.31
CA TYR A 976 -11.90 -0.67 9.89
C TYR A 976 -12.65 -0.11 11.10
N GLY A 977 -13.96 -0.39 11.16
CA GLY A 977 -14.80 0.02 12.28
C GLY A 977 -15.04 1.53 12.39
N ILE A 978 -14.82 2.29 11.30
CA ILE A 978 -15.12 3.71 11.21
C ILE A 978 -16.37 3.92 10.35
N THR A 979 -17.23 4.86 10.75
CA THR A 979 -18.53 5.09 10.12
C THR A 979 -18.93 6.55 10.26
N PHE A 980 -19.56 7.11 9.23
CA PHE A 980 -19.97 8.51 9.20
C PHE A 980 -21.50 8.65 9.26
N GLY A 981 -21.94 9.85 9.60
CA GLY A 981 -23.30 10.34 9.35
C GLY A 981 -23.35 11.86 9.46
N PRO A 982 -24.53 12.48 9.28
CA PRO A 982 -24.67 13.93 9.39
C PRO A 982 -24.22 14.41 10.78
N GLY A 983 -23.19 15.25 10.82
CA GLY A 983 -22.65 15.82 12.04
C GLY A 983 -21.89 14.86 12.97
N PHE A 984 -21.53 13.62 12.56
CA PHE A 984 -20.74 12.73 13.43
C PHE A 984 -19.79 11.75 12.73
N VAL A 985 -18.70 11.43 13.43
CA VAL A 985 -17.79 10.33 13.13
C VAL A 985 -17.88 9.28 14.24
N GLN A 986 -18.16 8.04 13.86
CA GLN A 986 -18.12 6.88 14.73
C GLN A 986 -16.78 6.14 14.56
N ILE A 987 -16.16 5.77 15.69
CA ILE A 987 -14.91 5.01 15.77
C ILE A 987 -15.18 3.85 16.74
N GLY A 988 -15.30 2.63 16.22
CA GLY A 988 -15.73 1.46 17.00
C GLY A 988 -17.11 1.67 17.63
N ASN A 989 -17.18 1.55 18.96
CA ASN A 989 -18.39 1.79 19.76
C ASN A 989 -18.53 3.24 20.28
N PHE A 990 -17.69 4.17 19.83
CA PHE A 990 -17.71 5.58 20.24
C PHE A 990 -18.10 6.51 19.11
N ARG A 991 -18.75 7.64 19.42
CA ARG A 991 -19.12 8.69 18.49
C ARG A 991 -18.63 10.06 18.95
N LEU A 992 -18.01 10.77 18.02
CA LEU A 992 -17.64 12.18 18.11
C LEU A 992 -18.65 12.94 17.24
N ALA A 993 -19.47 13.80 17.83
CA ALA A 993 -20.57 14.45 17.12
C ALA A 993 -20.69 15.94 17.46
N ALA A 994 -21.02 16.76 16.46
CA ALA A 994 -21.57 18.09 16.68
C ALA A 994 -23.10 17.97 16.68
N MET A 995 -23.69 18.02 17.87
CA MET A 995 -25.14 17.84 18.06
C MET A 995 -25.92 19.07 17.58
N ASP A 996 -25.30 20.24 17.68
CA ASP A 996 -25.74 21.51 17.10
C ASP A 996 -24.53 22.46 16.94
N ASN A 997 -24.77 23.73 16.62
CA ASN A 997 -23.77 24.80 16.49
C ASN A 997 -23.14 25.27 17.83
N SER A 998 -23.37 24.55 18.92
CA SER A 998 -22.96 24.91 20.27
C SER A 998 -22.58 23.75 21.19
N HIS A 999 -22.88 22.49 20.82
CA HIS A 999 -22.54 21.29 21.58
C HIS A 999 -21.79 20.27 20.72
N PHE A 1000 -20.55 19.96 21.12
CA PHE A 1000 -19.77 18.82 20.63
C PHE A 1000 -19.69 17.74 21.71
N THR A 1001 -19.89 16.48 21.36
CA THR A 1001 -20.01 15.36 22.31
C THR A 1001 -19.09 14.21 21.95
N ILE A 1002 -18.61 13.50 22.98
CA ILE A 1002 -17.96 12.19 22.88
C ILE A 1002 -18.80 11.21 23.70
N SER A 1003 -19.35 10.20 23.03
CA SER A 1003 -20.36 9.28 23.59
C SER A 1003 -20.13 7.82 23.17
N HIS A 1004 -20.62 6.88 23.98
CA HIS A 1004 -20.49 5.44 23.80
C HIS A 1004 -21.86 4.77 23.64
N ARG A 1005 -21.88 3.59 23.00
CA ARG A 1005 -23.10 2.84 22.66
C ARG A 1005 -23.80 2.15 23.85
N GLU A 1006 -23.11 1.96 24.97
CA GLU A 1006 -23.69 1.27 26.15
C GLU A 1006 -24.87 2.05 26.73
N ASN A 1007 -25.86 1.30 27.24
CA ASN A 1007 -27.12 1.81 27.80
C ASN A 1007 -27.90 2.71 26.83
N ASP A 1008 -27.91 2.33 25.55
CA ASP A 1008 -28.52 3.04 24.40
C ASP A 1008 -27.96 4.44 24.09
N GLY A 1009 -26.98 4.93 24.87
CA GLY A 1009 -26.27 6.18 24.64
C GLY A 1009 -25.69 6.76 25.94
N THR A 1010 -24.40 6.52 26.21
CA THR A 1010 -23.71 7.07 27.39
C THR A 1010 -22.72 8.16 26.97
N THR A 1011 -23.00 9.41 27.33
CA THR A 1011 -22.16 10.58 27.07
C THR A 1011 -21.01 10.66 28.08
N ALA A 1012 -19.77 10.70 27.58
CA ALA A 1012 -18.55 10.78 28.39
C ALA A 1012 -18.05 12.21 28.56
N GLN A 1013 -18.26 13.10 27.58
CA GLN A 1013 -17.88 14.51 27.68
C GLN A 1013 -18.65 15.37 26.67
N ILE A 1014 -19.21 16.50 27.13
CA ILE A 1014 -19.77 17.55 26.27
C ILE A 1014 -18.83 18.76 26.33
N TYR A 1015 -18.52 19.33 25.16
CA TYR A 1015 -17.78 20.59 24.99
C TYR A 1015 -18.71 21.62 24.35
N ARG A 1016 -18.76 22.83 24.90
CA ARG A 1016 -19.64 23.90 24.41
C ARG A 1016 -18.87 24.98 23.66
N SER A 1017 -19.52 25.67 22.73
CA SER A 1017 -18.93 26.78 21.96
C SER A 1017 -18.60 28.03 22.79
N ASP A 1018 -19.12 28.12 24.01
CA ASP A 1018 -18.72 29.08 25.05
C ASP A 1018 -17.43 28.67 25.80
N ALA A 1019 -16.84 27.52 25.44
CA ALA A 1019 -15.71 26.84 26.07
C ALA A 1019 -15.96 26.23 27.45
N THR A 1020 -17.21 26.07 27.89
CA THR A 1020 -17.52 25.24 29.06
C THR A 1020 -17.51 23.75 28.72
N MET A 1021 -17.27 22.92 29.75
CA MET A 1021 -17.14 21.46 29.63
C MET A 1021 -18.02 20.77 30.68
N HIS A 1022 -18.82 19.79 30.25
CA HIS A 1022 -19.65 18.96 31.13
C HIS A 1022 -19.22 17.50 31.04
N PRO A 1023 -18.50 16.96 32.05
CA PRO A 1023 -18.04 15.58 32.05
C PRO A 1023 -19.19 14.59 32.26
N GLY A 1024 -18.95 13.36 31.81
CA GLY A 1024 -19.79 12.20 32.08
C GLY A 1024 -19.62 11.64 33.51
N PRO A 1025 -20.35 10.58 33.87
CA PRO A 1025 -21.28 9.84 33.01
C PRO A 1025 -22.64 10.53 32.87
N ARG A 1026 -23.20 10.55 31.65
CA ARG A 1026 -24.45 11.24 31.31
C ARG A 1026 -25.26 10.48 30.26
N SER A 1027 -26.56 10.74 30.19
CA SER A 1027 -27.49 10.17 29.20
C SER A 1027 -28.22 11.25 28.38
N ASP A 1028 -27.71 12.48 28.39
CA ASP A 1028 -28.10 13.58 27.51
C ASP A 1028 -26.95 13.91 26.53
N TRP A 1029 -27.31 14.45 25.36
CA TRP A 1029 -26.38 14.81 24.28
C TRP A 1029 -25.49 13.66 23.79
N ASP A 1030 -26.03 12.45 23.70
CA ASP A 1030 -25.37 11.32 23.05
C ASP A 1030 -25.39 11.45 21.51
N GLY A 1031 -24.40 10.87 20.83
CA GLY A 1031 -24.37 10.84 19.38
C GLY A 1031 -25.14 9.67 18.75
N TRP A 1032 -25.84 8.83 19.52
CA TRP A 1032 -26.45 7.58 19.06
C TRP A 1032 -27.86 7.76 18.50
N GLY A 1033 -28.56 8.83 18.88
CA GLY A 1033 -29.76 9.29 18.18
C GLY A 1033 -29.53 9.71 16.70
N LEU A 1034 -28.29 9.93 16.27
CA LEU A 1034 -27.95 10.28 14.89
C LEU A 1034 -27.88 9.04 13.98
N SER A 1035 -28.42 9.14 12.76
CA SER A 1035 -28.40 8.04 11.78
C SER A 1035 -27.12 8.03 10.94
N ALA A 1036 -26.48 6.86 10.80
CA ALA A 1036 -25.34 6.68 9.91
C ALA A 1036 -25.73 6.88 8.44
N GLY A 1037 -24.84 7.43 7.63
CA GLY A 1037 -25.14 7.89 6.27
C GLY A 1037 -24.09 8.87 5.76
N PRO A 1038 -24.46 9.77 4.83
CA PRO A 1038 -23.54 10.76 4.28
C PRO A 1038 -22.85 11.64 5.34
N PRO A 1039 -21.57 12.00 5.17
CA PRO A 1039 -20.74 12.76 6.10
C PRO A 1039 -21.06 14.27 6.06
N ILE A 1040 -22.35 14.61 6.09
CA ILE A 1040 -22.82 15.99 5.93
C ILE A 1040 -22.35 16.82 7.12
N GLY A 1041 -21.69 17.94 6.83
CA GLY A 1041 -21.07 18.79 7.85
C GLY A 1041 -19.74 18.27 8.39
N ILE A 1042 -19.11 17.28 7.73
CA ILE A 1042 -17.78 16.78 8.09
C ILE A 1042 -16.79 17.14 6.97
N SER A 1043 -15.62 17.65 7.34
CA SER A 1043 -14.55 17.96 6.40
C SER A 1043 -13.18 17.80 7.05
N PHE A 1044 -12.12 17.75 6.23
CA PHE A 1044 -10.75 17.53 6.67
C PHE A 1044 -9.84 18.59 6.04
N GLY A 1045 -8.64 18.75 6.59
CA GLY A 1045 -7.53 19.51 6.00
C GLY A 1045 -6.25 19.22 6.76
N ASP A 1046 -5.18 20.00 6.52
CA ASP A 1046 -3.86 19.84 7.15
C ASP A 1046 -3.94 19.46 8.64
N ARG A 1047 -3.80 18.16 8.93
CA ARG A 1047 -3.82 17.53 10.26
C ARG A 1047 -5.02 17.96 11.11
N PHE A 1048 -6.21 18.14 10.53
CA PHE A 1048 -7.44 18.41 11.28
C PHE A 1048 -8.71 17.76 10.69
N LEU A 1049 -9.61 17.40 11.61
CA LEU A 1049 -10.97 16.94 11.39
C LEU A 1049 -11.95 18.04 11.82
N GLN A 1050 -12.84 18.47 10.94
CA GLN A 1050 -13.95 19.37 11.24
C GLN A 1050 -15.28 18.58 11.28
N ILE A 1051 -16.07 18.82 12.33
CA ILE A 1051 -17.43 18.28 12.49
C ILE A 1051 -18.34 19.45 12.87
N GLY A 1052 -19.26 19.82 11.99
CA GLY A 1052 -20.07 21.03 12.12
C GLY A 1052 -19.19 22.28 12.22
N GLN A 1053 -19.37 23.02 13.32
CA GLN A 1053 -18.61 24.24 13.64
C GLN A 1053 -17.38 23.99 14.53
N PHE A 1054 -17.08 22.71 14.83
CA PHE A 1054 -15.99 22.29 15.71
C PHE A 1054 -14.84 21.70 14.90
N ARG A 1055 -13.60 21.94 15.34
CA ARG A 1055 -12.40 21.32 14.76
C ARG A 1055 -11.57 20.63 15.82
N LEU A 1056 -11.02 19.49 15.47
CA LEU A 1056 -10.04 18.75 16.26
C LEU A 1056 -8.81 18.58 15.38
N GLY A 1057 -7.66 19.09 15.79
CA GLY A 1057 -6.47 19.09 14.93
C GLY A 1057 -5.15 19.34 15.65
N ASP A 1058 -4.07 18.84 15.05
CA ASP A 1058 -2.70 18.95 15.56
C ASP A 1058 -2.11 20.30 15.18
N ALA A 1059 -1.96 21.19 16.16
CA ALA A 1059 -1.66 22.60 15.93
C ALA A 1059 -0.17 22.87 15.65
N ASP A 1060 0.73 22.10 16.25
CA ASP A 1060 2.20 22.31 16.19
C ASP A 1060 3.03 21.02 16.43
N GLY A 1061 2.43 19.83 16.27
CA GLY A 1061 2.98 18.53 16.70
C GLY A 1061 2.84 18.32 18.20
N GLY A 1062 3.25 19.32 19.00
CA GLY A 1062 3.19 19.29 20.47
C GLY A 1062 1.79 19.36 21.07
N HIS A 1063 0.78 19.85 20.33
CA HIS A 1063 -0.54 20.16 20.87
C HIS A 1063 -1.69 19.81 19.90
N LEU A 1064 -2.49 18.78 20.24
CA LEU A 1064 -3.81 18.61 19.64
C LEU A 1064 -4.80 19.58 20.32
N MET A 1065 -5.63 20.25 19.53
CA MET A 1065 -6.62 21.21 20.05
C MET A 1065 -8.02 20.87 19.53
N LEU A 1066 -8.99 20.86 20.44
CA LEU A 1066 -10.41 20.96 20.12
C LEU A 1066 -10.79 22.45 20.14
N THR A 1067 -11.28 22.97 19.02
CA THR A 1067 -11.65 24.37 18.83
C THR A 1067 -13.07 24.50 18.25
N HIS A 1068 -13.61 25.71 18.31
CA HIS A 1068 -14.88 26.08 17.66
C HIS A 1068 -14.68 27.32 16.78
N GLU A 1069 -15.47 27.48 15.71
CA GLU A 1069 -15.26 28.51 14.67
C GLU A 1069 -15.21 29.95 15.22
N ASN A 1070 -15.90 30.23 16.33
CA ASN A 1070 -15.90 31.52 17.03
C ASN A 1070 -14.57 31.88 17.72
N GLY A 1071 -13.49 31.13 17.47
CA GLY A 1071 -12.16 31.39 18.00
C GLY A 1071 -11.94 30.90 19.44
N LYS A 1072 -12.79 29.99 19.95
CA LYS A 1072 -12.58 29.35 21.26
C LYS A 1072 -11.79 28.05 21.13
N THR A 1073 -10.81 27.88 22.02
CA THR A 1073 -10.14 26.60 22.30
C THR A 1073 -10.89 25.94 23.45
N LEU A 1074 -11.46 24.75 23.22
CA LEU A 1074 -12.31 24.06 24.18
C LEU A 1074 -11.48 23.12 25.07
N GLN A 1075 -10.51 22.43 24.46
CA GLN A 1075 -9.53 21.58 25.15
C GLN A 1075 -8.21 21.57 24.38
N ILE A 1076 -7.09 21.55 25.11
CA ILE A 1076 -5.76 21.31 24.55
C ILE A 1076 -5.20 20.03 25.18
N PHE A 1077 -4.70 19.13 24.34
CA PHE A 1077 -3.96 17.93 24.73
C PHE A 1077 -2.48 18.16 24.40
N ARG A 1078 -1.57 17.88 25.34
CA ARG A 1078 -0.11 18.05 25.15
C ARG A 1078 0.60 16.74 24.85
N SER A 1079 1.68 16.81 24.08
CA SER A 1079 2.53 15.69 23.68
C SER A 1079 3.15 14.89 24.84
N ASP A 1080 3.24 15.49 26.02
CA ASP A 1080 3.64 14.85 27.29
C ASP A 1080 2.51 14.04 27.96
N GLY A 1081 1.28 14.16 27.46
CA GLY A 1081 0.06 13.55 27.99
C GLY A 1081 -0.75 14.45 28.93
N GLN A 1082 -0.36 15.70 29.17
CA GLN A 1082 -1.14 16.61 30.01
C GLN A 1082 -2.32 17.24 29.27
N LEU A 1083 -3.35 17.62 30.04
CA LEU A 1083 -4.46 18.46 29.59
C LEU A 1083 -4.23 19.89 30.06
N VAL A 1084 -4.26 20.85 29.13
CA VAL A 1084 -4.26 22.28 29.50
C VAL A 1084 -5.71 22.78 29.47
N PRO A 1085 -6.20 23.41 30.55
CA PRO A 1085 -7.53 24.01 30.55
C PRO A 1085 -7.65 25.14 29.53
N ILE A 1086 -8.89 25.50 29.21
CA ILE A 1086 -9.32 26.50 28.22
C ILE A 1086 -8.40 27.72 28.14
N GLN A 1087 -7.79 27.94 26.96
CA GLN A 1087 -6.95 29.11 26.67
C GLN A 1087 -7.39 29.76 25.36
N ASN A 1088 -7.92 30.99 25.45
CA ASN A 1088 -8.52 31.73 24.32
C ASN A 1088 -7.56 32.03 23.15
N TYR A 1089 -6.23 31.97 23.36
CA TYR A 1089 -5.27 32.57 22.43
C TYR A 1089 -4.70 31.63 21.35
N ARG A 1090 -5.04 30.32 21.35
CA ARG A 1090 -4.47 29.33 20.40
C ARG A 1090 -5.42 28.81 19.32
N ALA A 1091 -6.73 29.02 19.42
CA ALA A 1091 -7.71 28.47 18.48
C ALA A 1091 -7.42 28.83 17.00
N GLY A 1092 -6.78 29.97 16.75
CA GLY A 1092 -6.36 30.40 15.42
C GLY A 1092 -5.46 29.38 14.69
N TRP A 1093 -4.63 28.61 15.40
CA TRP A 1093 -3.67 27.68 14.77
C TRP A 1093 -4.36 26.52 14.02
N VAL A 1094 -5.55 26.11 14.46
CA VAL A 1094 -6.38 25.09 13.79
C VAL A 1094 -7.52 25.75 12.98
N ASN A 1095 -8.06 26.89 13.42
CA ASN A 1095 -9.14 27.58 12.72
C ASN A 1095 -8.68 28.35 11.46
N ALA A 1096 -7.42 28.78 11.37
CA ALA A 1096 -6.89 29.45 10.18
C ALA A 1096 -6.58 28.49 9.02
N ARG A 1097 -6.44 27.19 9.29
CA ARG A 1097 -6.24 26.17 8.25
C ARG A 1097 -7.49 26.05 7.37
N TYR A 1098 -7.30 25.82 6.09
CA TYR A 1098 -8.40 25.62 5.16
C TYR A 1098 -8.77 24.13 5.10
N PRO A 1099 -10.07 23.77 5.12
CA PRO A 1099 -10.47 22.42 4.79
C PRO A 1099 -10.13 22.17 3.32
N GLN A 1100 -9.66 20.97 2.98
CA GLN A 1100 -9.31 20.56 1.62
C GLN A 1100 -10.57 20.23 0.80
N TRP A 1101 -11.49 21.19 0.68
CA TRP A 1101 -12.77 21.08 -0.05
C TRP A 1101 -12.62 20.70 -1.52
N HIS A 1102 -11.43 20.90 -2.10
CA HIS A 1102 -11.10 20.56 -3.48
C HIS A 1102 -10.84 19.05 -3.68
N CYS A 1103 -10.53 18.31 -2.62
CA CYS A 1103 -10.43 16.84 -2.64
C CYS A 1103 -11.80 16.14 -2.69
N GLY A 1104 -12.88 16.91 -2.79
CA GLY A 1104 -14.24 16.42 -2.70
C GLY A 1104 -14.68 16.16 -1.26
N ASN A 1105 -15.81 15.49 -1.12
CA ASN A 1105 -16.25 14.93 0.15
C ASN A 1105 -15.52 13.61 0.44
N ILE A 1106 -15.56 13.11 1.68
CA ILE A 1106 -14.75 11.93 2.04
C ILE A 1106 -15.13 10.62 1.32
N TYR A 1107 -16.28 10.53 0.61
CA TYR A 1107 -16.53 9.42 -0.33
C TYR A 1107 -15.82 9.57 -1.69
N GLU A 1108 -15.49 10.79 -2.10
CA GLU A 1108 -14.66 11.02 -3.30
C GLU A 1108 -13.18 10.71 -2.99
N ILE A 1109 -12.74 10.97 -1.75
CA ILE A 1109 -11.39 10.61 -1.26
C ILE A 1109 -11.24 9.11 -1.01
N LEU A 1110 -12.11 8.51 -0.17
CA LEU A 1110 -11.99 7.10 0.25
C LEU A 1110 -12.78 6.12 -0.63
N GLY A 1111 -13.46 6.62 -1.67
CA GLY A 1111 -14.38 5.84 -2.49
C GLY A 1111 -15.63 5.36 -1.73
N THR A 1112 -16.50 4.63 -2.42
CA THR A 1112 -17.59 3.86 -1.80
C THR A 1112 -17.07 2.55 -1.21
N CYS A 1113 -16.07 2.64 -0.32
CA CYS A 1113 -15.40 1.46 0.26
C CYS A 1113 -16.34 0.64 1.18
N PRO A 1114 -16.49 -0.68 0.99
CA PRO A 1114 -17.46 -1.51 1.74
C PRO A 1114 -17.31 -1.52 3.27
N GLY A 1115 -16.15 -1.15 3.80
CA GLY A 1115 -15.91 -1.03 5.25
C GLY A 1115 -16.35 0.30 5.87
N ILE A 1116 -16.57 1.35 5.06
CA ILE A 1116 -17.11 2.63 5.51
C ILE A 1116 -18.63 2.55 5.37
N VAL A 1117 -19.26 1.90 6.35
CA VAL A 1117 -20.65 1.46 6.21
C VAL A 1117 -21.61 2.66 6.25
N THR A 1118 -22.20 3.02 5.11
CA THR A 1118 -23.44 3.78 5.11
C THR A 1118 -24.53 2.87 5.68
N GLY A 1119 -25.01 3.18 6.88
CA GLY A 1119 -25.73 2.24 7.72
C GLY A 1119 -27.11 1.82 7.16
N GLN A 1120 -27.16 0.73 6.40
CA GLN A 1120 -28.43 0.07 6.10
C GLN A 1120 -28.97 -0.56 7.39
N VAL A 1121 -30.17 -0.16 7.82
CA VAL A 1121 -30.65 -0.38 9.19
C VAL A 1121 -30.97 -1.85 9.47
N GLY A 1122 -30.04 -2.55 10.11
CA GLY A 1122 -30.25 -3.87 10.68
C GLY A 1122 -31.17 -3.82 11.91
N TRP A 1123 -32.49 -3.92 11.68
CA TRP A 1123 -33.51 -3.94 12.73
C TRP A 1123 -33.39 -5.18 13.62
N VAL A 1124 -32.71 -5.04 14.77
CA VAL A 1124 -32.77 -6.01 15.87
C VAL A 1124 -34.08 -5.79 16.65
N GLY A 1125 -35.16 -6.37 16.14
CA GLY A 1125 -36.48 -6.26 16.78
C GLY A 1125 -36.52 -6.96 18.14
N ARG A 1126 -36.57 -6.18 19.23
CA ARG A 1126 -37.03 -6.67 20.54
C ARG A 1126 -38.55 -6.57 20.60
N GLY A 1127 -39.22 -7.71 20.75
CA GLY A 1127 -40.66 -7.75 20.97
C GLY A 1127 -41.04 -7.50 22.43
N ASN A 1128 -42.07 -6.69 22.65
CA ASN A 1128 -42.95 -6.71 23.82
C ASN A 1128 -44.20 -5.87 23.52
N GLY A 1129 -45.40 -6.32 23.92
CA GLY A 1129 -46.63 -5.53 23.85
C GLY A 1129 -47.57 -5.78 22.65
N ALA A 1130 -48.40 -6.83 22.77
CA ALA A 1130 -49.71 -7.07 22.15
C ALA A 1130 -50.16 -6.26 20.89
N GLY A 1131 -50.37 -6.96 19.77
CA GLY A 1131 -51.14 -6.43 18.62
C GLY A 1131 -51.21 -7.40 17.42
N LEU A 1132 -52.25 -8.24 17.36
CA LEU A 1132 -52.58 -9.04 16.16
C LEU A 1132 -53.31 -8.17 15.12
N PRO A 1133 -53.05 -8.40 13.81
CA PRO A 1133 -53.95 -9.29 13.06
C PRO A 1133 -53.22 -10.30 12.13
N LEU A 1134 -54.00 -11.19 11.52
CA LEU A 1134 -53.53 -12.36 10.76
C LEU A 1134 -53.01 -12.01 9.35
N ALA A 1135 -52.00 -12.78 8.92
CA ALA A 1135 -51.76 -13.09 7.51
C ALA A 1135 -51.44 -14.60 7.37
N VAL A 1136 -51.92 -15.25 6.31
CA VAL A 1136 -51.90 -16.72 6.17
C VAL A 1136 -50.71 -17.19 5.33
N PHE A 1137 -49.95 -18.16 5.84
CA PHE A 1137 -48.96 -18.92 5.07
C PHE A 1137 -49.39 -20.38 4.89
N GLY A 1138 -49.35 -20.87 3.65
CA GLY A 1138 -49.51 -22.30 3.33
C GLY A 1138 -48.14 -23.00 3.26
N PRO A 1139 -48.00 -24.26 3.71
CA PRO A 1139 -46.71 -24.97 3.76
C PRO A 1139 -46.37 -25.71 2.45
N ILE A 1140 -45.09 -25.78 2.10
CA ILE A 1140 -44.55 -26.70 1.08
C ILE A 1140 -43.26 -27.36 1.57
N LEU A 1141 -43.32 -28.67 1.81
CA LEU A 1141 -42.21 -29.62 2.02
C LEU A 1141 -42.66 -30.99 1.47
N PRO A 1142 -41.76 -31.97 1.21
CA PRO A 1142 -40.89 -31.97 0.05
C PRO A 1142 -41.13 -33.21 -0.85
N LYS A 1143 -40.71 -33.18 -2.13
CA LYS A 1143 -40.88 -34.32 -3.06
C LYS A 1143 -39.67 -35.26 -3.08
N ARG A 1144 -39.94 -36.58 -3.12
CA ARG A 1144 -38.97 -37.63 -3.51
C ARG A 1144 -39.66 -38.70 -4.39
N THR A 1145 -39.07 -38.97 -5.56
CA THR A 1145 -39.07 -40.25 -6.32
C THR A 1145 -40.36 -41.10 -6.48
N ARG A 1146 -40.97 -41.02 -7.68
CA ARG A 1146 -41.40 -42.11 -8.62
C ARG A 1146 -41.82 -41.39 -9.93
N VAL A 1147 -41.46 -41.78 -11.16
CA VAL A 1147 -41.41 -43.07 -11.89
C VAL A 1147 -42.78 -43.46 -12.52
N GLU A 1148 -42.81 -43.30 -13.85
CA GLU A 1148 -43.63 -43.97 -14.88
C GLU A 1148 -45.12 -43.65 -15.19
N LEU A 1149 -45.39 -43.84 -16.50
CA LEU A 1149 -46.63 -44.19 -17.22
C LEU A 1149 -47.82 -43.20 -17.38
N ALA A 1150 -47.82 -42.60 -18.60
CA ALA A 1150 -48.86 -42.75 -19.64
C ALA A 1150 -50.12 -41.83 -19.71
N HIS A 1151 -50.24 -41.23 -20.91
CA HIS A 1151 -51.44 -41.04 -21.74
C HIS A 1151 -52.59 -40.03 -21.40
N SER A 1152 -52.96 -39.32 -22.48
CA SER A 1152 -54.33 -38.92 -22.90
C SER A 1152 -54.98 -37.59 -22.45
N LEU A 1153 -54.85 -36.60 -23.33
CA LEU A 1153 -55.93 -35.94 -24.11
C LEU A 1153 -57.08 -35.14 -23.44
N ARG A 1154 -57.49 -34.10 -24.20
CA ARG A 1154 -58.66 -33.18 -24.07
C ARG A 1154 -58.50 -32.11 -22.97
N SER A 1155 -58.59 -30.80 -23.19
CA SER A 1155 -59.25 -29.92 -24.20
C SER A 1155 -60.75 -29.63 -23.96
N LEU A 1156 -61.15 -28.39 -24.30
CA LEU A 1156 -62.44 -27.69 -24.05
C LEU A 1156 -62.36 -26.81 -22.77
N THR A 1157 -62.25 -25.47 -22.77
CA THR A 1157 -62.84 -24.32 -23.53
C THR A 1157 -64.07 -23.69 -22.86
N ARG A 1158 -64.30 -22.39 -23.13
CA ARG A 1158 -65.42 -21.52 -22.69
C ARG A 1158 -65.27 -21.02 -21.24
N SER A 1159 -65.01 -19.72 -21.00
CA SER A 1159 -65.81 -18.48 -21.21
C SER A 1159 -66.52 -18.09 -19.89
N GLN A 1160 -66.93 -16.84 -19.63
CA GLN A 1160 -67.24 -15.72 -20.53
C GLN A 1160 -67.18 -14.37 -19.75
N GLN A 1161 -67.04 -13.24 -20.46
CA GLN A 1161 -67.39 -11.86 -20.05
C GLN A 1161 -66.81 -11.31 -18.71
N ASN A 1162 -65.98 -10.26 -18.76
CA ASN A 1162 -66.40 -8.84 -18.69
C ASN A 1162 -67.20 -8.48 -17.43
N TRP A 1163 -66.81 -7.41 -16.74
CA TRP A 1163 -67.66 -6.23 -16.48
C TRP A 1163 -66.77 -5.02 -16.16
N THR A 1164 -67.30 -3.81 -16.29
CA THR A 1164 -66.53 -2.60 -16.63
C THR A 1164 -66.39 -1.55 -15.52
N ASN A 1165 -65.16 -1.02 -15.37
CA ASN A 1165 -64.87 0.40 -15.10
C ASN A 1165 -65.14 0.92 -13.64
N PRO A 1166 -64.95 2.21 -13.28
CA PRO A 1166 -63.71 2.59 -12.56
C PRO A 1166 -63.92 3.53 -11.33
N PHE A 1167 -62.89 4.33 -11.02
CA PHE A 1167 -62.68 5.45 -10.06
C PHE A 1167 -61.68 5.05 -8.96
N ARG A 1168 -60.47 5.64 -8.86
CA ARG A 1168 -60.01 7.05 -8.77
C ARG A 1168 -60.24 7.67 -7.39
N LEU A 1169 -59.18 7.62 -6.58
CA LEU A 1169 -58.66 8.74 -5.79
C LEU A 1169 -57.14 8.79 -6.02
#